data_AF-A0A7G3AM08-F1
#
_entry.id   AF-A0A7G3AM08-F1
#
_cell.length_a   1.000
_cell.length_b   1.000
_cell.length_c   1.000
_cell.angle_alpha   90.00
_cell.angle_beta   90.00
_cell.angle_gamma   90.00
#
_symmetry.space_group_name_H-M   'P 1'
#
loop_
_entity.id
_entity.type
_entity.pdbx_description
1 polymer ?
#
loop_
_entity_poly.entity_id
_entity_poly.type
_entity_poly.pdbx_seq_one_letter_code
_entity_poly.pdbx_strand_id
1 'polypeptide(L)'
;MASLPVDIRVARLIVLGYAFSVVDEMTIIGACLSVQGVFTENYKKEMSTYAAKLSWANGTGSDLIALLNVYKVYTERIRQNQMRYETMWADRCGVQIRMLREVVTLVQELQYRLEYFNVKAIPMPHGVTMNDYERCIIIKTVFAGAFYPNFAAYGANDGDKEKETFRITNGRNPANTVILTGLPNKYIGPLYRKTIREIFAPCVDVSTRIEVNFDHSERIYVSFFPNRSAIDSQSATYLTDMNAEQEVLGNVLLEVYKSVKYGQIRHNHRIHVLNPGKAETYAVERGAGEVVNGAFRWKRHDELRRDYVVYPRKNHIAGRLMHVVHLHKFFIQPDEELPYEEHIRTLLNTNRNLDVVRKEHLKVGMMVAATRKFGNHAYYARARVIGNDINAKTVEVYYVDFGNTAELTMTHIRLIKQGTYVNECPIEKLPPRLLECRLACLTPTAISSVRGRWTVSTIKELTEKMRPPVDVAIDVYAFVDGVAYVTLYYEHENINEWVIAKQLAQYTDENFMVKFDHDQRVNCEKLNHEYLLDDVQVDVMVRPQEAEVAPPPENICDREITLKGPSSPLTALIYSPTRSASKKVCKVERNSVNCVLLDNDFQDYHQKMVVATHIKKSASGELSLLNTTIMPNIPGILPLMALIFCPTAEFCRNVDNTRFISILTGLGTKPGTKVPMFEEHDMQIPLDVKIDHDDIECINQLRYSISTLLLLRTGQNIPELDNNVRYKLLQKIKDLTISIVTRRRPLCERKYPPKPFVWNQCDIKPSELLVIDDVYNGASIFPFLTSVKLDVNVKSEEGGRLKKNCQDLYTIAGINRLERGGIKCQLCDTYLNDISQVRLHLFTKLHRDREKEIKFEVATH
;
A
#
# COMPACT_ATOMS: atom_id res chain seq x y z
N MET A 1 -16.01 24.95 -23.41
CA MET A 1 -14.54 24.76 -23.25
C MET A 1 -13.75 25.96 -23.75
N ALA A 2 -13.90 26.39 -25.01
CA ALA A 2 -13.14 27.51 -25.60
C ALA A 2 -13.27 28.85 -24.83
N SER A 3 -14.36 29.06 -24.09
CA SER A 3 -14.60 30.29 -23.31
C SER A 3 -13.81 30.36 -22.00
N LEU A 4 -13.16 29.28 -21.57
CA LEU A 4 -12.38 29.24 -20.32
C LEU A 4 -10.92 29.64 -20.59
N PRO A 5 -10.28 30.47 -19.75
CA PRO A 5 -8.91 30.95 -19.93
C PRO A 5 -7.86 29.90 -19.48
N VAL A 6 -8.00 28.65 -19.92
CA VAL A 6 -7.16 27.51 -19.48
C VAL A 6 -6.86 26.57 -20.65
N ASP A 7 -5.84 25.70 -20.49
CA ASP A 7 -5.53 24.64 -21.46
C ASP A 7 -6.75 23.73 -21.68
N ILE A 8 -6.90 23.21 -22.91
CA ILE A 8 -8.04 22.37 -23.31
C ILE A 8 -8.23 21.14 -22.39
N ARG A 9 -7.14 20.55 -21.87
CA ARG A 9 -7.20 19.41 -20.93
C ARG A 9 -7.74 19.84 -19.57
N VAL A 10 -7.41 21.05 -19.12
CA VAL A 10 -7.95 21.64 -17.90
C VAL A 10 -9.42 22.02 -18.09
N ALA A 11 -9.80 22.56 -19.25
CA ALA A 11 -11.21 22.79 -19.56
C ALA A 11 -12.01 21.47 -19.55
N ARG A 12 -11.44 20.39 -20.11
CA ARG A 12 -12.01 19.03 -20.07
C ARG A 12 -12.15 18.51 -18.63
N LEU A 13 -11.15 18.76 -17.77
CA LEU A 13 -11.21 18.42 -16.34
C LEU A 13 -12.43 19.04 -15.65
N ILE A 14 -12.68 20.33 -15.88
CA ILE A 14 -13.80 21.06 -15.26
C ILE A 14 -15.14 20.54 -15.78
N VAL A 15 -15.27 20.30 -17.09
CA VAL A 15 -16.51 19.78 -17.70
C VAL A 15 -16.82 18.37 -17.21
N LEU A 16 -15.82 17.49 -17.12
CA LEU A 16 -15.99 16.18 -16.50
C LEU A 16 -16.30 16.31 -15.00
N GLY A 17 -15.69 17.26 -14.31
CA GLY A 17 -16.04 17.58 -12.92
C GLY A 17 -17.53 17.87 -12.74
N TYR A 18 -18.15 18.61 -13.65
CA TYR A 18 -19.59 18.82 -13.66
C TYR A 18 -20.37 17.53 -13.91
N ALA A 19 -19.99 16.75 -14.93
CA ALA A 19 -20.68 15.49 -15.22
C ALA A 19 -20.65 14.50 -14.05
N PHE A 20 -19.60 14.52 -13.25
CA PHE A 20 -19.41 13.66 -12.09
C PHE A 20 -19.72 14.33 -10.74
N SER A 21 -20.37 15.51 -10.74
CA SER A 21 -20.81 16.23 -9.52
C SER A 21 -19.67 16.63 -8.56
N VAL A 22 -18.48 16.93 -9.08
CA VAL A 22 -17.28 17.42 -8.36
C VAL A 22 -16.67 18.67 -9.02
N VAL A 23 -17.53 19.53 -9.61
CA VAL A 23 -17.11 20.70 -10.40
C VAL A 23 -16.32 21.72 -9.58
N ASP A 24 -16.67 21.92 -8.30
CA ASP A 24 -15.97 22.89 -7.44
C ASP A 24 -14.51 22.45 -7.22
N GLU A 25 -14.29 21.17 -6.89
CA GLU A 25 -12.95 20.61 -6.78
C GLU A 25 -12.17 20.70 -8.09
N MET A 26 -12.80 20.36 -9.22
CA MET A 26 -12.12 20.38 -10.52
C MET A 26 -11.80 21.80 -10.99
N THR A 27 -12.62 22.78 -10.63
CA THR A 27 -12.36 24.20 -10.91
C THR A 27 -11.15 24.70 -10.13
N ILE A 28 -11.07 24.36 -8.84
CA ILE A 28 -9.92 24.68 -7.99
C ILE A 28 -8.65 24.04 -8.54
N ILE A 29 -8.68 22.73 -8.81
CA ILE A 29 -7.53 22.00 -9.35
C ILE A 29 -7.13 22.57 -10.72
N GLY A 30 -8.10 22.89 -11.58
CA GLY A 30 -7.85 23.48 -12.87
C GLY A 30 -7.16 24.84 -12.79
N ALA A 31 -7.56 25.69 -11.84
CA ALA A 31 -6.87 26.94 -11.56
C ALA A 31 -5.43 26.71 -11.07
N CYS A 32 -5.23 25.79 -10.11
CA CYS A 32 -3.89 25.42 -9.63
C CYS A 32 -2.96 24.92 -10.73
N LEU A 33 -3.47 24.10 -11.66
CA LEU A 33 -2.72 23.58 -12.80
C LEU A 33 -2.38 24.67 -13.83
N SER A 34 -3.22 25.69 -13.96
CA SER A 34 -3.04 26.79 -14.91
C SER A 34 -2.03 27.82 -14.39
N VAL A 35 -2.08 28.14 -13.08
CA VAL A 35 -1.16 29.07 -12.43
C VAL A 35 0.24 28.47 -12.27
N GLN A 36 0.32 27.16 -11.97
CA GLN A 36 1.57 26.42 -11.68
C GLN A 36 2.32 26.98 -10.46
N GLY A 37 3.31 26.23 -9.94
CA GLY A 37 4.22 26.73 -8.91
C GLY A 37 3.63 27.01 -7.52
N VAL A 38 2.45 26.47 -7.18
CA VAL A 38 1.82 26.65 -5.85
C VAL A 38 2.74 26.21 -4.72
N PHE A 39 3.45 25.10 -4.89
CA PHE A 39 4.44 24.64 -3.90
C PHE A 39 5.81 25.30 -4.10
N THR A 40 6.54 25.47 -3.01
CA THR A 40 7.89 26.06 -3.03
C THR A 40 8.90 25.05 -3.57
N GLU A 41 9.56 25.39 -4.66
CA GLU A 41 10.62 24.58 -5.27
C GLU A 41 11.98 25.15 -4.89
N ASN A 42 12.55 24.69 -3.78
CA ASN A 42 13.89 25.08 -3.34
C ASN A 42 14.79 23.85 -3.25
N TYR A 43 15.76 23.76 -4.17
CA TYR A 43 16.73 22.67 -4.24
C TYR A 43 17.50 22.45 -2.92
N LYS A 44 17.72 23.50 -2.11
CA LYS A 44 18.39 23.37 -0.81
C LYS A 44 17.49 22.78 0.28
N LYS A 45 16.17 22.80 0.09
CA LYS A 45 15.12 22.38 1.05
C LYS A 45 14.25 21.24 0.48
N GLU A 46 14.77 20.46 -0.46
CA GLU A 46 13.97 19.48 -1.23
C GLU A 46 13.31 18.42 -0.33
N MET A 47 13.97 17.93 0.72
CA MET A 47 13.38 16.99 1.68
C MET A 47 12.18 17.58 2.44
N SER A 48 12.30 18.82 2.92
CA SER A 48 11.19 19.49 3.60
C SER A 48 10.03 19.79 2.65
N THR A 49 10.32 20.17 1.40
CA THR A 49 9.29 20.35 0.37
C THR A 49 8.58 19.03 0.08
N TYR A 50 9.31 17.93 -0.06
CA TYR A 50 8.73 16.60 -0.28
C TYR A 50 7.85 16.16 0.89
N ALA A 51 8.33 16.30 2.12
CA ALA A 51 7.57 15.96 3.32
C ALA A 51 6.28 16.80 3.47
N ALA A 52 6.36 18.11 3.18
CA ALA A 52 5.18 18.98 3.17
C ALA A 52 4.16 18.55 2.10
N LYS A 53 4.60 18.26 0.88
CA LYS A 53 3.72 17.77 -0.19
C LYS A 53 3.06 16.42 0.14
N LEU A 54 3.79 15.48 0.75
CA LEU A 54 3.22 14.22 1.23
C LEU A 54 2.12 14.48 2.28
N SER A 55 2.36 15.38 3.23
CA SER A 55 1.35 15.80 4.21
C SER A 55 0.08 16.33 3.55
N TRP A 56 0.24 17.17 2.52
CA TRP A 56 -0.88 17.71 1.76
C TRP A 56 -1.62 16.67 0.92
N ALA A 57 -0.90 15.68 0.38
CA ALA A 57 -1.50 14.56 -0.33
C ALA A 57 -2.30 13.63 0.59
N ASN A 58 -2.01 13.63 1.90
CA ASN A 58 -2.78 12.93 2.94
C ASN A 58 -3.03 11.45 2.59
N GLY A 59 -1.98 10.73 2.20
CA GLY A 59 -2.05 9.32 1.80
C GLY A 59 -2.80 9.01 0.50
N THR A 60 -3.27 10.01 -0.26
CA THR A 60 -4.01 9.76 -1.52
C THR A 60 -3.12 9.47 -2.73
N GLY A 61 -1.81 9.73 -2.64
CA GLY A 61 -0.88 9.55 -3.76
C GLY A 61 -1.16 10.45 -4.97
N SER A 62 -1.70 11.66 -4.75
CA SER A 62 -2.10 12.59 -5.82
C SER A 62 -1.56 13.99 -5.60
N ASP A 63 -0.80 14.50 -6.58
CA ASP A 63 -0.38 15.90 -6.62
C ASP A 63 -1.60 16.84 -6.73
N LEU A 64 -2.64 16.42 -7.44
CA LEU A 64 -3.85 17.21 -7.68
C LEU A 64 -4.69 17.37 -6.41
N ILE A 65 -4.82 16.30 -5.62
CA ILE A 65 -5.49 16.37 -4.32
C ILE A 65 -4.66 17.18 -3.32
N ALA A 66 -3.32 17.11 -3.37
CA ALA A 66 -2.47 17.96 -2.56
C ALA A 66 -2.72 19.46 -2.84
N LEU A 67 -2.83 19.85 -4.12
CA LEU A 67 -3.18 21.23 -4.52
C LEU A 67 -4.57 21.64 -4.00
N LEU A 68 -5.56 20.75 -4.11
CA LEU A 68 -6.91 20.98 -3.61
C LEU A 68 -6.93 21.22 -2.09
N ASN A 69 -6.22 20.39 -1.33
CA ASN A 69 -6.17 20.47 0.13
C ASN A 69 -5.53 21.78 0.61
N VAL A 70 -4.41 22.18 0.00
CA VAL A 70 -3.76 23.46 0.29
C VAL A 70 -4.73 24.62 0.08
N TYR A 71 -5.43 24.64 -1.06
CA TYR A 71 -6.39 25.70 -1.37
C TYR A 71 -7.53 25.75 -0.35
N LYS A 72 -8.13 24.60 -0.01
CA LYS A 72 -9.22 24.51 0.97
C LYS A 72 -8.80 25.08 2.32
N VAL A 73 -7.67 24.64 2.86
CA VAL A 73 -7.14 25.16 4.14
C VAL A 73 -6.85 26.66 4.05
N TYR A 74 -6.24 27.12 2.96
CA TYR A 74 -5.95 28.54 2.76
C TYR A 74 -7.23 29.40 2.78
N THR A 75 -8.26 29.01 2.02
CA THR A 75 -9.52 29.76 1.97
C THR A 75 -10.28 29.76 3.29
N GLU A 76 -10.22 28.67 4.06
CA GLU A 76 -10.81 28.63 5.39
C GLU A 76 -10.11 29.58 6.37
N ARG A 77 -8.78 29.69 6.29
CA ARG A 77 -8.01 30.66 7.08
C ARG A 77 -8.35 32.12 6.73
N ILE A 78 -8.60 32.41 5.45
CA ILE A 78 -9.10 33.73 5.01
C ILE A 78 -10.45 34.02 5.67
N ARG A 79 -11.39 33.07 5.63
CA ARG A 79 -12.72 33.21 6.25
C ARG A 79 -12.66 33.44 7.75
N GLN A 80 -11.71 32.81 8.43
CA GLN A 80 -11.47 32.98 9.86
C GLN A 80 -10.65 34.24 10.21
N ASN A 81 -10.42 35.16 9.25
CA ASN A 81 -9.64 36.39 9.42
C ASN A 81 -8.21 36.18 9.95
N GLN A 82 -7.58 35.04 9.66
CA GLN A 82 -6.22 34.71 10.14
C GLN A 82 -5.09 35.23 9.24
N MET A 83 -5.33 36.31 8.50
CA MET A 83 -4.41 36.84 7.46
C MET A 83 -3.10 37.44 8.01
N ARG A 84 -3.06 37.82 9.29
CA ARG A 84 -1.87 38.46 9.90
C ARG A 84 -0.61 37.58 9.89
N TYR A 85 -0.76 36.25 9.80
CA TYR A 85 0.35 35.30 9.83
C TYR A 85 0.50 34.50 8.53
N GLU A 86 -0.07 35.00 7.44
CA GLU A 86 -0.17 34.30 6.15
C GLU A 86 1.21 33.92 5.56
N THR A 87 2.19 34.82 5.60
CA THR A 87 3.55 34.55 5.10
C THR A 87 4.26 33.49 5.94
N MET A 88 4.11 33.53 7.27
CA MET A 88 4.70 32.53 8.17
C MET A 88 4.05 31.17 7.98
N TRP A 89 2.74 31.13 7.76
CA TRP A 89 2.01 29.92 7.43
C TRP A 89 2.48 29.34 6.09
N ALA A 90 2.63 30.19 5.06
CA ALA A 90 3.06 29.77 3.74
C ALA A 90 4.48 29.15 3.76
N ASP A 91 5.43 29.77 4.45
CA ASP A 91 6.80 29.22 4.61
C ASP A 91 6.79 27.88 5.35
N ARG A 92 6.03 27.78 6.46
CA ARG A 92 5.88 26.53 7.22
C ARG A 92 5.26 25.41 6.38
N CYS A 93 4.30 25.75 5.52
CA CYS A 93 3.57 24.79 4.70
C CYS A 93 4.26 24.45 3.37
N GLY A 94 5.38 25.12 3.06
CA GLY A 94 6.08 24.97 1.78
C GLY A 94 5.28 25.47 0.58
N VAL A 95 4.49 26.53 0.74
CA VAL A 95 3.56 27.05 -0.28
C VAL A 95 3.93 28.48 -0.67
N GLN A 96 3.77 28.84 -1.94
CA GLN A 96 4.02 30.19 -2.45
C GLN A 96 2.74 31.03 -2.38
N ILE A 97 2.72 31.98 -1.46
CA ILE A 97 1.49 32.74 -1.17
C ILE A 97 0.99 33.58 -2.34
N ARG A 98 1.92 34.14 -3.11
CA ARG A 98 1.59 34.90 -4.33
C ARG A 98 0.81 34.02 -5.31
N MET A 99 1.30 32.81 -5.56
CA MET A 99 0.66 31.88 -6.48
C MET A 99 -0.72 31.46 -5.97
N LEU A 100 -0.89 31.26 -4.66
CA LEU A 100 -2.21 30.98 -4.08
C LEU A 100 -3.23 32.11 -4.29
N ARG A 101 -2.80 33.37 -4.16
CA ARG A 101 -3.67 34.52 -4.43
C ARG A 101 -4.09 34.56 -5.90
N GLU A 102 -3.15 34.31 -6.82
CA GLU A 102 -3.45 34.18 -8.26
C GLU A 102 -4.43 33.03 -8.54
N VAL A 103 -4.28 31.89 -7.85
CA VAL A 103 -5.24 30.78 -7.92
C VAL A 103 -6.64 31.21 -7.46
N VAL A 104 -6.76 31.90 -6.31
CA VAL A 104 -8.08 32.37 -5.81
C VAL A 104 -8.77 33.26 -6.85
N THR A 105 -8.04 34.21 -7.44
CA THR A 105 -8.58 35.08 -8.50
C THR A 105 -9.03 34.28 -9.72
N LEU A 106 -8.22 33.31 -10.17
CA LEU A 106 -8.57 32.48 -11.32
C LEU A 106 -9.77 31.56 -11.02
N VAL A 107 -9.91 31.03 -9.81
CA VAL A 107 -11.08 30.25 -9.40
C VAL A 107 -12.36 31.09 -9.51
N GLN A 108 -12.34 32.33 -9.03
CA GLN A 108 -13.48 33.24 -9.12
C GLN A 108 -13.85 33.55 -10.58
N GLU A 109 -12.85 33.83 -11.42
CA GLU A 109 -13.07 34.07 -12.86
C GLU A 109 -13.63 32.83 -13.57
N LEU A 110 -13.12 31.64 -13.26
CA LEU A 110 -13.64 30.39 -13.81
C LEU A 110 -15.09 30.15 -13.37
N GLN A 111 -15.40 30.31 -12.09
CA GLN A 111 -16.77 30.16 -11.57
C GLN A 111 -17.74 31.13 -12.26
N TYR A 112 -17.35 32.39 -12.42
CA TYR A 112 -18.14 33.39 -13.13
C TYR A 112 -18.44 32.98 -14.57
N ARG A 113 -17.43 32.53 -15.33
CA ARG A 113 -17.62 32.08 -16.71
C ARG A 113 -18.44 30.80 -16.83
N LEU A 114 -18.24 29.86 -15.90
CA LEU A 114 -18.97 28.59 -15.89
C LEU A 114 -20.46 28.78 -15.58
N GLU A 115 -20.80 29.77 -14.75
CA GLU A 115 -22.18 30.10 -14.43
C GLU A 115 -22.97 30.53 -15.68
N TYR A 116 -22.36 31.25 -16.61
CA TYR A 116 -22.97 31.59 -17.91
C TYR A 116 -23.44 30.34 -18.69
N PHE A 117 -22.72 29.23 -18.55
CA PHE A 117 -23.05 27.96 -19.20
C PHE A 117 -23.90 27.02 -18.34
N ASN A 118 -24.41 27.49 -17.20
CA ASN A 118 -25.12 26.70 -16.19
C ASN A 118 -24.30 25.49 -15.68
N VAL A 119 -22.98 25.62 -15.68
CA VAL A 119 -22.03 24.62 -15.16
C VAL A 119 -21.68 25.00 -13.73
N LYS A 120 -22.49 24.55 -12.77
CA LYS A 120 -22.28 24.85 -11.35
C LYS A 120 -22.68 23.68 -10.46
N ALA A 121 -22.14 23.66 -9.23
CA ALA A 121 -22.53 22.70 -8.23
C ALA A 121 -24.03 22.83 -7.90
N ILE A 122 -24.70 21.70 -7.70
CA ILE A 122 -26.12 21.68 -7.34
C ILE A 122 -26.21 21.60 -5.82
N PRO A 123 -26.90 22.55 -5.17
CA PRO A 123 -27.03 22.56 -3.72
C PRO A 123 -27.95 21.43 -3.23
N MET A 124 -27.76 21.04 -1.97
CA MET A 124 -28.65 20.11 -1.27
C MET A 124 -30.08 20.70 -1.15
N PRO A 125 -31.15 19.86 -1.17
CA PRO A 125 -31.15 18.40 -1.15
C PRO A 125 -31.04 17.73 -2.54
N HIS A 126 -30.93 18.50 -3.62
CA HIS A 126 -30.93 17.98 -5.00
C HIS A 126 -29.55 17.53 -5.50
N GLY A 127 -28.49 17.93 -4.80
CA GLY A 127 -27.12 17.54 -5.11
C GLY A 127 -26.85 16.06 -4.83
N VAL A 128 -25.87 15.50 -5.54
CA VAL A 128 -25.43 14.11 -5.34
C VAL A 128 -24.68 14.00 -4.01
N THR A 129 -25.17 13.12 -3.14
CA THR A 129 -24.50 12.82 -1.87
C THR A 129 -23.44 11.74 -2.07
N MET A 130 -22.25 11.98 -1.55
CA MET A 130 -21.12 11.04 -1.58
C MET A 130 -20.43 11.05 -0.23
N ASN A 131 -20.02 9.88 0.24
CA ASN A 131 -19.04 9.83 1.33
C ASN A 131 -17.63 10.18 0.80
N ASP A 132 -16.69 10.40 1.71
CA ASP A 132 -15.32 10.81 1.39
C ASP A 132 -14.56 9.83 0.49
N TYR A 133 -14.81 8.54 0.68
CA TYR A 133 -14.23 7.49 -0.15
C TYR A 133 -14.77 7.57 -1.59
N GLU A 134 -16.10 7.63 -1.75
CA GLU A 134 -16.76 7.71 -3.06
C GLU A 134 -16.31 8.96 -3.79
N ARG A 135 -16.26 10.09 -3.07
CA ARG A 135 -15.78 11.36 -3.61
C ARG A 135 -14.34 11.25 -4.11
N CYS A 136 -13.46 10.59 -3.38
CA CYS A 136 -12.06 10.39 -3.78
C CYS A 136 -11.94 9.53 -5.06
N ILE A 137 -12.70 8.43 -5.15
CA ILE A 137 -12.76 7.61 -6.37
C ILE A 137 -13.25 8.42 -7.55
N ILE A 138 -14.37 9.14 -7.40
CA ILE A 138 -14.97 9.95 -8.46
C ILE A 138 -13.98 11.01 -8.95
N ILE A 139 -13.31 11.72 -8.04
CA ILE A 139 -12.25 12.69 -8.36
C ILE A 139 -11.14 12.03 -9.19
N LYS A 140 -10.64 10.87 -8.78
CA LYS A 140 -9.59 10.15 -9.52
C LYS A 140 -10.07 9.63 -10.88
N THR A 141 -11.32 9.19 -10.99
CA THR A 141 -11.96 8.82 -12.26
C THR A 141 -12.01 10.02 -13.21
N VAL A 142 -12.36 11.20 -12.71
CA VAL A 142 -12.34 12.45 -13.49
C VAL A 142 -10.92 12.79 -13.95
N PHE A 143 -9.89 12.59 -13.12
CA PHE A 143 -8.49 12.76 -13.55
C PHE A 143 -8.14 11.82 -14.71
N ALA A 144 -8.49 10.54 -14.61
CA ALA A 144 -8.24 9.58 -15.67
C ALA A 144 -8.92 10.00 -17.00
N GLY A 145 -10.17 10.46 -16.95
CA GLY A 145 -10.87 10.95 -18.15
C GLY A 145 -10.30 12.27 -18.70
N ALA A 146 -9.97 13.20 -17.82
CA ALA A 146 -9.46 14.51 -18.17
C ALA A 146 -8.06 14.48 -18.77
N PHE A 147 -7.28 13.44 -18.49
CA PHE A 147 -5.90 13.28 -18.97
C PHE A 147 -5.68 12.05 -19.84
N TYR A 148 -6.73 11.31 -20.22
CA TYR A 148 -6.62 10.26 -21.24
C TYR A 148 -5.92 10.81 -22.51
N PRO A 149 -4.90 10.12 -23.08
CA PRO A 149 -4.39 8.78 -22.74
C PRO A 149 -3.10 8.76 -21.89
N ASN A 150 -2.84 9.78 -21.05
CA ASN A 150 -1.60 9.92 -20.26
C ASN A 150 -1.56 8.95 -19.06
N PHE A 151 -1.65 7.66 -19.36
CA PHE A 151 -1.63 6.57 -18.40
C PHE A 151 -0.25 5.95 -18.35
N ALA A 152 0.12 5.49 -17.16
CA ALA A 152 1.24 4.61 -16.93
C ALA A 152 0.79 3.48 -16.01
N ALA A 153 1.42 2.32 -16.15
CA ALA A 153 1.13 1.15 -15.38
C ALA A 153 2.40 0.58 -14.77
N TYR A 154 2.28 -0.02 -13.61
CA TYR A 154 3.39 -0.70 -12.96
C TYR A 154 3.89 -1.84 -13.88
N GLY A 155 5.20 -2.06 -13.89
CA GLY A 155 5.83 -3.18 -14.57
C GLY A 155 5.22 -4.51 -14.12
N ALA A 156 5.28 -5.53 -14.97
CA ALA A 156 4.75 -6.84 -14.63
C ALA A 156 5.38 -7.37 -13.34
N ASN A 157 4.53 -7.69 -12.35
CA ASN A 157 4.89 -8.57 -11.25
C ASN A 157 4.88 -9.99 -11.81
N ASP A 158 6.05 -10.55 -12.12
CA ASP A 158 6.19 -11.99 -12.26
C ASP A 158 6.35 -12.61 -10.86
N GLY A 159 6.08 -13.92 -10.74
CA GLY A 159 6.26 -14.63 -9.47
C GLY A 159 7.71 -14.61 -8.95
N ASP A 160 8.68 -14.33 -9.84
CA ASP A 160 10.09 -14.22 -9.49
C ASP A 160 10.41 -12.90 -8.76
N LYS A 161 9.70 -11.80 -9.04
CA LYS A 161 9.91 -10.51 -8.36
C LYS A 161 9.72 -10.60 -6.85
N GLU A 162 8.75 -11.38 -6.39
CA GLU A 162 8.48 -11.55 -4.95
C GLU A 162 9.63 -12.29 -4.25
N LYS A 163 10.06 -13.41 -4.84
CA LYS A 163 11.21 -14.21 -4.39
C LYS A 163 12.50 -13.40 -4.46
N GLU A 164 12.67 -12.59 -5.49
CA GLU A 164 13.84 -11.72 -5.66
C GLU A 164 13.87 -10.60 -4.63
N THR A 165 12.73 -9.96 -4.35
CA THR A 165 12.60 -8.96 -3.29
C THR A 165 13.04 -9.56 -1.95
N PHE A 166 12.57 -10.76 -1.65
CA PHE A 166 12.95 -11.50 -0.45
C PHE A 166 14.45 -11.82 -0.39
N ARG A 167 15.03 -12.29 -1.50
CA ARG A 167 16.47 -12.55 -1.62
C ARG A 167 17.30 -11.28 -1.44
N ILE A 168 16.83 -10.16 -1.98
CA ILE A 168 17.50 -8.87 -1.90
C ILE A 168 17.46 -8.33 -0.47
N THR A 169 16.38 -8.53 0.29
CA THR A 169 16.27 -8.10 1.70
C THR A 169 16.88 -9.06 2.71
N ASN A 170 17.32 -10.24 2.26
CA ASN A 170 17.88 -11.29 3.10
C ASN A 170 16.99 -11.60 4.32
N GLY A 171 15.74 -11.97 4.07
CA GLY A 171 14.83 -12.32 5.15
C GLY A 171 14.01 -11.15 5.71
N ARG A 172 14.43 -9.89 5.48
CA ARG A 172 13.84 -8.73 6.17
C ARG A 172 12.60 -8.22 5.47
N ASN A 173 11.69 -7.64 6.26
CA ASN A 173 10.50 -7.00 5.75
C ASN A 173 10.85 -5.79 4.85
N PRO A 174 10.52 -5.82 3.54
CA PRO A 174 10.84 -4.73 2.63
C PRO A 174 10.04 -3.44 2.90
N ALA A 175 8.92 -3.53 3.63
CA ALA A 175 8.06 -2.39 3.93
C ALA A 175 8.61 -1.45 5.02
N ASN A 176 9.61 -1.90 5.80
CA ASN A 176 10.28 -1.10 6.82
C ASN A 176 11.80 -1.03 6.63
N THR A 177 12.35 -1.59 5.56
CA THR A 177 13.81 -1.75 5.37
C THR A 177 14.29 -1.09 4.08
N VAL A 178 15.39 -0.35 4.17
CA VAL A 178 16.16 0.16 3.01
C VAL A 178 17.56 -0.44 2.97
N ILE A 179 18.16 -0.41 1.79
CA ILE A 179 19.45 -1.04 1.52
C ILE A 179 20.46 0.03 1.10
N LEU A 180 21.60 0.07 1.79
CA LEU A 180 22.82 0.71 1.36
C LEU A 180 23.78 -0.34 0.79
N THR A 181 24.63 0.03 -0.16
CA THR A 181 25.61 -0.87 -0.76
C THR A 181 27.00 -0.23 -0.84
N GLY A 182 28.03 -1.05 -1.00
CA GLY A 182 29.40 -0.58 -1.25
C GLY A 182 30.32 -0.62 -0.03
N LEU A 183 29.94 -1.31 1.05
CA LEU A 183 30.85 -1.67 2.14
C LEU A 183 31.42 -3.07 1.90
N PRO A 184 32.70 -3.23 1.53
CA PRO A 184 33.27 -4.56 1.29
C PRO A 184 33.22 -5.45 2.53
N ASN A 185 32.94 -6.75 2.33
CA ASN A 185 32.76 -7.74 3.41
C ASN A 185 33.97 -7.93 4.33
N LYS A 186 35.18 -7.54 3.89
CA LYS A 186 36.41 -7.60 4.70
C LYS A 186 36.38 -6.64 5.89
N TYR A 187 35.55 -5.59 5.87
CA TYR A 187 35.45 -4.62 6.96
C TYR A 187 34.42 -5.06 8.00
N ILE A 188 34.70 -4.77 9.28
CA ILE A 188 33.80 -5.07 10.39
C ILE A 188 32.67 -4.04 10.40
N GLY A 189 31.60 -4.31 9.65
CA GLY A 189 30.41 -3.45 9.56
C GLY A 189 29.86 -2.96 10.90
N PRO A 190 29.71 -3.81 11.94
CA PRO A 190 29.19 -3.42 13.24
C PRO A 190 29.85 -2.19 13.89
N LEU A 191 31.14 -1.93 13.63
CA LEU A 191 31.84 -0.73 14.13
C LEU A 191 31.23 0.59 13.66
N TYR A 192 30.59 0.58 12.49
CA TYR A 192 30.08 1.78 11.83
C TYR A 192 28.56 1.94 11.99
N ARG A 193 27.89 1.10 12.80
CA ARG A 193 26.43 1.17 13.04
C ARG A 193 25.97 2.58 13.40
N LYS A 194 26.66 3.24 14.33
CA LYS A 194 26.32 4.60 14.77
C LYS A 194 26.44 5.62 13.64
N THR A 195 27.56 5.62 12.92
CA THR A 195 27.77 6.48 11.74
C THR A 195 26.71 6.25 10.67
N ILE A 196 26.32 4.98 10.43
CA ILE A 196 25.28 4.64 9.46
C ILE A 196 23.91 5.13 9.93
N ARG A 197 23.57 5.04 11.23
CA ARG A 197 22.31 5.62 11.75
C ARG A 197 22.26 7.13 11.58
N GLU A 198 23.38 7.81 11.80
CA GLU A 198 23.50 9.27 11.64
C GLU A 198 23.23 9.75 10.21
N ILE A 199 23.43 8.90 9.18
CA ILE A 199 23.05 9.20 7.79
C ILE A 199 21.55 9.52 7.67
N PHE A 200 20.70 8.87 8.46
CA PHE A 200 19.23 8.98 8.39
C PHE A 200 18.65 10.03 9.35
N ALA A 201 19.44 10.56 10.28
CA ALA A 201 18.99 11.60 11.22
C ALA A 201 18.32 12.83 10.54
N PRO A 202 18.74 13.29 9.33
CA PRO A 202 18.07 14.41 8.66
C PRO A 202 16.69 14.09 8.08
N CYS A 203 16.33 12.81 7.89
CA CYS A 203 15.13 12.41 7.17
C CYS A 203 14.15 11.54 7.99
N VAL A 204 14.53 11.10 9.18
CA VAL A 204 13.71 10.25 10.05
C VAL A 204 13.48 10.94 11.39
N ASP A 205 12.33 10.69 12.04
CA ASP A 205 12.02 11.25 13.35
C ASP A 205 13.00 10.73 14.42
N VAL A 206 13.42 11.60 15.34
CA VAL A 206 14.37 11.28 16.41
C VAL A 206 13.87 10.14 17.32
N SER A 207 12.55 10.02 17.47
CA SER A 207 11.91 8.95 18.24
C SER A 207 11.91 7.59 17.51
N THR A 208 12.24 7.56 16.22
CA THR A 208 12.26 6.31 15.44
C THR A 208 13.50 5.51 15.77
N ARG A 209 13.30 4.25 16.18
CA ARG A 209 14.40 3.32 16.39
C ARG A 209 14.90 2.79 15.04
N ILE A 210 16.20 2.88 14.82
CA ILE A 210 16.87 2.42 13.58
C ILE A 210 17.79 1.24 13.89
N GLU A 211 17.52 0.10 13.26
CA GLU A 211 18.39 -1.07 13.30
C GLU A 211 19.23 -1.15 12.02
N VAL A 212 20.54 -1.39 12.18
CA VAL A 212 21.49 -1.49 11.07
C VAL A 212 22.09 -2.90 11.11
N ASN A 213 21.87 -3.69 10.07
CA ASN A 213 22.27 -5.09 10.01
C ASN A 213 23.15 -5.38 8.79
N PHE A 214 23.99 -6.41 8.90
CA PHE A 214 24.95 -6.84 7.89
C PHE A 214 24.80 -8.35 7.64
N ASP A 215 25.10 -8.84 6.44
CA ASP A 215 24.93 -10.26 6.05
C ASP A 215 26.16 -10.87 5.35
N HIS A 216 27.37 -10.47 5.75
CA HIS A 216 28.65 -10.84 5.09
C HIS A 216 28.72 -10.51 3.58
N SER A 217 27.75 -9.76 3.05
CA SER A 217 27.76 -9.21 1.70
C SER A 217 28.19 -7.73 1.71
N GLU A 218 28.11 -7.07 0.54
CA GLU A 218 28.34 -5.63 0.43
C GLU A 218 27.11 -4.78 0.76
N ARG A 219 26.02 -5.41 1.19
CA ARG A 219 24.75 -4.78 1.54
C ARG A 219 24.67 -4.48 3.03
N ILE A 220 24.05 -3.36 3.34
CA ILE A 220 23.72 -2.93 4.68
C ILE A 220 22.22 -2.72 4.72
N TYR A 221 21.55 -3.39 5.65
CA TYR A 221 20.10 -3.31 5.83
C TYR A 221 19.79 -2.34 6.96
N VAL A 222 18.94 -1.37 6.68
CA VAL A 222 18.52 -0.37 7.66
C VAL A 222 17.02 -0.49 7.83
N SER A 223 16.59 -0.96 9.00
CA SER A 223 15.18 -1.23 9.33
C SER A 223 14.66 -0.19 10.33
N PHE A 224 13.46 0.33 10.08
CA PHE A 224 12.84 1.40 10.86
C PHE A 224 11.71 0.88 11.75
N PHE A 225 11.67 1.35 13.00
CA PHE A 225 10.64 1.03 13.98
C PHE A 225 10.18 2.32 14.68
N PRO A 226 9.19 3.04 14.12
CA PRO A 226 8.68 4.28 14.72
C PRO A 226 7.93 3.98 16.02
N ASN A 227 8.02 4.90 17.00
CA ASN A 227 7.31 4.76 18.29
C ASN A 227 5.79 4.74 18.14
N ARG A 228 5.26 5.49 17.16
CA ARG A 228 3.87 5.44 16.71
C ARG A 228 3.90 5.31 15.20
N SER A 229 3.45 4.17 14.69
CA SER A 229 3.28 4.05 13.23
C SER A 229 2.00 4.77 12.84
N ALA A 230 2.01 5.49 11.71
CA ALA A 230 0.78 6.04 11.12
C ALA A 230 -0.21 4.96 10.65
N ILE A 231 0.27 3.71 10.55
CA ILE A 231 -0.54 2.52 10.27
C ILE A 231 -1.39 2.16 11.51
N ASP A 232 -0.79 2.24 12.70
CA ASP A 232 -1.46 2.00 13.99
C ASP A 232 -2.29 3.22 14.44
N SER A 233 -1.83 4.43 14.11
CA SER A 233 -2.45 5.69 14.52
C SER A 233 -3.55 6.05 13.51
N GLN A 234 -4.81 5.78 13.85
CA GLN A 234 -5.98 6.13 13.03
C GLN A 234 -6.38 7.60 13.13
N SER A 235 -5.44 8.48 13.50
CA SER A 235 -5.68 9.92 13.68
C SER A 235 -5.83 10.67 12.36
N ALA A 236 -6.56 10.11 11.39
CA ALA A 236 -6.96 10.84 10.20
C ALA A 236 -8.09 11.82 10.55
N THR A 237 -7.75 12.90 11.24
CA THR A 237 -8.63 14.06 11.34
C THR A 237 -8.60 14.81 10.00
N TYR A 238 -9.76 15.32 9.57
CA TYR A 238 -9.80 16.26 8.46
C TYR A 238 -8.91 17.46 8.78
N LEU A 239 -8.06 17.84 7.82
CA LEU A 239 -7.08 18.92 7.94
C LEU A 239 -7.78 20.23 8.33
N THR A 240 -7.84 20.55 9.61
CA THR A 240 -8.22 21.89 10.12
C THR A 240 -6.99 22.81 10.23
N ASP A 241 -5.79 22.22 10.28
CA ASP A 241 -4.48 22.85 10.10
C ASP A 241 -3.46 21.75 9.72
N MET A 242 -2.20 22.10 9.39
CA MET A 242 -1.07 21.16 9.19
C MET A 242 -0.76 20.39 10.49
N ASN A 243 -1.67 19.55 10.96
CA ASN A 243 -1.49 18.73 12.15
C ASN A 243 -0.72 17.46 11.79
N ALA A 244 0.61 17.63 11.84
CA ALA A 244 1.69 16.72 12.24
C ALA A 244 1.80 15.26 11.73
N GLU A 245 0.75 14.58 11.29
CA GLU A 245 0.86 13.18 10.85
C GLU A 245 1.03 13.12 9.33
N GLN A 246 2.29 12.97 8.90
CA GLN A 246 2.63 12.75 7.50
C GLN A 246 2.17 11.35 7.08
N GLU A 247 1.30 11.30 6.07
CA GLU A 247 0.66 10.07 5.62
C GLU A 247 1.15 9.62 4.25
N VAL A 248 1.46 8.33 4.11
CA VAL A 248 1.73 7.64 2.83
C VAL A 248 0.64 6.61 2.53
N LEU A 249 0.58 6.20 1.26
CA LEU A 249 -0.34 5.20 0.75
C LEU A 249 0.12 3.79 1.15
N GLY A 250 -0.80 2.95 1.62
CA GLY A 250 -0.55 1.53 1.88
C GLY A 250 0.29 1.24 3.12
N ASN A 251 0.98 0.09 3.11
CA ASN A 251 1.62 -0.51 4.30
C ASN A 251 3.13 -0.23 4.42
N VAL A 252 3.74 0.45 3.45
CA VAL A 252 5.16 0.81 3.51
C VAL A 252 5.35 2.03 4.41
N LEU A 253 6.31 1.95 5.34
CA LEU A 253 6.57 3.02 6.29
C LEU A 253 7.01 4.31 5.62
N LEU A 254 6.58 5.45 6.17
CA LEU A 254 6.97 6.79 5.71
C LEU A 254 8.50 6.97 5.71
N GLU A 255 9.18 6.38 6.68
CA GLU A 255 10.64 6.40 6.82
C GLU A 255 11.34 5.81 5.60
N VAL A 256 10.74 4.78 4.97
CA VAL A 256 11.25 4.18 3.73
C VAL A 256 11.12 5.17 2.58
N TYR A 257 9.96 5.83 2.42
CA TYR A 257 9.76 6.86 1.39
C TYR A 257 10.74 8.03 1.55
N LYS A 258 10.89 8.55 2.76
CA LYS A 258 11.83 9.64 3.07
C LYS A 258 13.28 9.23 2.82
N SER A 259 13.65 8.02 3.22
CA SER A 259 15.00 7.49 3.00
C SER A 259 15.31 7.36 1.51
N VAL A 260 14.43 6.74 0.72
CA VAL A 260 14.64 6.62 -0.73
C VAL A 260 14.71 7.99 -1.40
N LYS A 261 13.84 8.95 -1.01
CA LYS A 261 13.95 10.34 -1.51
C LYS A 261 15.30 10.96 -1.15
N TYR A 262 15.77 10.73 0.08
CA TYR A 262 17.07 11.22 0.53
C TYR A 262 18.21 10.63 -0.32
N GLY A 263 18.16 9.34 -0.67
CA GLY A 263 19.11 8.70 -1.60
C GLY A 263 19.03 9.19 -3.05
N GLN A 264 17.85 9.63 -3.51
CA GLN A 264 17.70 10.28 -4.83
C GLN A 264 18.35 11.68 -4.86
N ILE A 265 18.35 12.41 -3.73
CA ILE A 265 18.97 13.73 -3.60
C ILE A 265 20.48 13.62 -3.37
N ARG A 266 20.89 12.68 -2.50
CA ARG A 266 22.28 12.43 -2.09
C ARG A 266 22.67 11.00 -2.43
N HIS A 267 23.27 10.83 -3.60
CA HIS A 267 23.62 9.49 -4.12
C HIS A 267 24.73 8.77 -3.35
N ASN A 268 25.56 9.50 -2.61
CA ASN A 268 26.82 9.01 -2.06
C ASN A 268 26.99 9.42 -0.58
N HIS A 269 27.28 8.44 0.28
CA HIS A 269 27.55 8.64 1.70
C HIS A 269 28.95 8.17 2.05
N ARG A 270 29.80 9.07 2.56
CA ARG A 270 31.20 8.75 2.86
C ARG A 270 31.33 8.24 4.30
N ILE A 271 32.10 7.18 4.48
CA ILE A 271 32.46 6.62 5.79
C ILE A 271 33.97 6.37 5.85
N HIS A 272 34.58 6.71 6.97
CA HIS A 272 35.99 6.42 7.23
C HIS A 272 36.11 5.07 7.94
N VAL A 273 36.94 4.18 7.40
CA VAL A 273 37.07 2.80 7.89
C VAL A 273 38.50 2.44 8.26
N LEU A 274 38.64 1.61 9.29
CA LEU A 274 39.87 0.92 9.68
C LEU A 274 40.10 -0.32 8.83
N ASN A 275 41.37 -0.65 8.57
CA ASN A 275 41.75 -1.94 8.04
C ASN A 275 41.34 -3.07 9.01
N PRO A 276 41.03 -4.29 8.51
CA PRO A 276 40.40 -5.35 9.31
C PRO A 276 41.13 -5.69 10.62
N GLY A 277 42.46 -5.84 10.60
CA GLY A 277 43.21 -6.16 11.83
C GLY A 277 43.18 -5.05 12.90
N LYS A 278 43.22 -3.77 12.49
CA LYS A 278 43.05 -2.64 13.42
C LYS A 278 41.61 -2.56 13.96
N ALA A 279 40.64 -2.89 13.10
CA ALA A 279 39.22 -2.91 13.45
C ALA A 279 38.92 -3.98 14.52
N GLU A 280 39.47 -5.18 14.40
CA GLU A 280 39.32 -6.25 15.40
C GLU A 280 39.90 -5.82 16.75
N THR A 281 41.13 -5.30 16.73
CA THR A 281 41.82 -4.80 17.93
C THR A 281 40.99 -3.72 18.62
N TYR A 282 40.52 -2.73 17.86
CA TYR A 282 39.69 -1.63 18.35
C TYR A 282 38.39 -2.12 19.01
N ALA A 283 37.74 -3.13 18.42
CA ALA A 283 36.50 -3.71 18.93
C ALA A 283 36.72 -4.52 20.22
N VAL A 284 37.80 -5.29 20.30
CA VAL A 284 38.16 -6.09 21.48
C VAL A 284 38.55 -5.18 22.65
N GLU A 285 39.38 -4.17 22.42
CA GLU A 285 39.80 -3.19 23.45
C GLU A 285 38.62 -2.45 24.08
N ARG A 286 37.55 -2.23 23.31
CA ARG A 286 36.31 -1.58 23.79
C ARG A 286 35.25 -2.57 24.26
N GLY A 287 35.60 -3.85 24.36
CA GLY A 287 34.76 -4.89 24.93
C GLY A 287 33.59 -5.34 24.06
N ALA A 288 33.50 -4.91 22.80
CA ALA A 288 32.41 -5.26 21.89
C ALA A 288 32.73 -6.43 20.96
N GLY A 289 33.99 -6.78 20.81
CA GLY A 289 34.44 -7.98 20.13
C GLY A 289 35.09 -8.98 21.08
N GLU A 290 35.14 -10.23 20.67
CA GLU A 290 35.94 -11.28 21.28
C GLU A 290 36.51 -12.21 20.19
N VAL A 291 37.62 -12.87 20.50
CA VAL A 291 38.22 -13.87 19.60
C VAL A 291 37.96 -15.24 20.21
N VAL A 292 37.08 -16.01 19.56
CA VAL A 292 36.71 -17.36 19.99
C VAL A 292 37.20 -18.34 18.94
N ASN A 293 38.03 -19.31 19.35
CA ASN A 293 38.63 -20.30 18.45
C ASN A 293 39.38 -19.69 17.25
N GLY A 294 40.06 -18.55 17.47
CA GLY A 294 40.82 -17.86 16.42
C GLY A 294 39.98 -17.04 15.44
N ALA A 295 38.66 -16.94 15.63
CA ALA A 295 37.77 -16.12 14.82
C ALA A 295 37.20 -14.94 15.63
N PHE A 296 37.25 -13.74 15.06
CA PHE A 296 36.60 -12.57 15.63
C PHE A 296 35.08 -12.73 15.62
N ARG A 297 34.44 -12.43 16.75
CA ARG A 297 32.98 -12.41 16.92
C ARG A 297 32.56 -11.14 17.64
N TRP A 298 31.45 -10.58 17.20
CA TRP A 298 30.82 -9.45 17.88
C TRP A 298 29.99 -9.94 19.07
N LYS A 299 30.11 -9.28 20.22
CA LYS A 299 29.35 -9.66 21.43
C LYS A 299 27.89 -9.31 21.28
N ARG A 300 27.06 -10.20 21.82
CA ARG A 300 25.61 -10.11 21.73
C ARG A 300 24.98 -10.45 23.08
N HIS A 301 23.98 -9.66 23.47
CA HIS A 301 23.25 -9.79 24.72
C HIS A 301 21.75 -9.86 24.45
N ASP A 302 21.08 -10.85 25.00
CA ASP A 302 19.63 -10.98 24.86
C ASP A 302 18.91 -10.11 25.91
N GLU A 303 18.00 -9.24 25.46
CA GLU A 303 17.11 -8.47 26.36
C GLU A 303 16.13 -9.40 27.08
N LEU A 304 15.57 -10.35 26.33
CA LEU A 304 14.58 -11.30 26.81
C LEU A 304 15.15 -12.72 26.84
N ARG A 305 14.59 -13.59 27.67
CA ARG A 305 14.99 -15.00 27.68
C ARG A 305 14.39 -15.74 26.50
N ARG A 306 15.26 -16.27 25.63
CA ARG A 306 14.93 -17.07 24.43
C ARG A 306 14.00 -18.25 24.74
N ASP A 307 14.24 -18.96 25.84
CA ASP A 307 13.52 -20.20 26.18
C ASP A 307 12.02 -19.99 26.50
N TYR A 308 11.61 -18.75 26.83
CA TYR A 308 10.26 -18.44 27.27
C TYR A 308 9.39 -17.80 26.17
N VAL A 309 9.87 -17.72 24.94
CA VAL A 309 9.16 -17.05 23.85
C VAL A 309 7.83 -17.76 23.56
N VAL A 310 6.73 -16.98 23.46
CA VAL A 310 5.38 -17.48 23.16
C VAL A 310 5.16 -17.45 21.66
N TYR A 311 4.96 -18.62 21.05
CA TYR A 311 4.70 -18.76 19.63
C TYR A 311 3.76 -19.93 19.35
N PRO A 312 3.07 -19.96 18.21
CA PRO A 312 2.13 -21.02 17.88
C PRO A 312 2.85 -22.31 17.44
N ARG A 313 3.00 -23.25 18.38
CA ARG A 313 3.54 -24.61 18.15
C ARG A 313 2.55 -25.55 17.45
N LYS A 314 1.26 -25.29 17.65
CA LYS A 314 0.13 -26.01 17.04
C LYS A 314 -0.58 -25.12 16.05
N ASN A 315 -1.26 -25.73 15.08
CA ASN A 315 -2.05 -25.00 14.08
C ASN A 315 -3.39 -24.51 14.67
N HIS A 316 -3.99 -25.23 15.61
CA HIS A 316 -5.21 -24.80 16.28
C HIS A 316 -4.91 -24.35 17.72
N ILE A 317 -5.33 -23.14 18.10
CA ILE A 317 -5.10 -22.57 19.43
C ILE A 317 -6.40 -21.95 19.95
N ALA A 318 -6.81 -22.34 21.15
CA ALA A 318 -7.84 -21.68 21.92
C ALA A 318 -7.22 -20.62 22.85
N GLY A 319 -7.93 -19.52 23.05
CA GLY A 319 -7.46 -18.43 23.90
C GLY A 319 -8.46 -17.30 24.04
N ARG A 320 -7.99 -16.18 24.58
CA ARG A 320 -8.79 -14.98 24.79
C ARG A 320 -8.27 -13.82 23.95
N LEU A 321 -9.14 -13.22 23.15
CA LEU A 321 -8.88 -11.96 22.46
C LEU A 321 -8.82 -10.84 23.51
N MET A 322 -7.65 -10.22 23.69
CA MET A 322 -7.41 -9.24 24.75
C MET A 322 -7.59 -7.79 24.30
N HIS A 323 -7.14 -7.48 23.09
CA HIS A 323 -7.21 -6.14 22.52
C HIS A 323 -7.18 -6.18 20.99
N VAL A 324 -7.92 -5.26 20.37
CA VAL A 324 -8.00 -5.10 18.92
C VAL A 324 -7.57 -3.67 18.57
N VAL A 325 -6.52 -3.54 17.77
CA VAL A 325 -6.15 -2.26 17.14
C VAL A 325 -6.86 -2.16 15.79
N HIS A 326 -6.72 -3.18 14.95
CA HIS A 326 -7.41 -3.36 13.67
C HIS A 326 -7.26 -4.80 13.17
N LEU A 327 -7.81 -5.14 11.99
CA LEU A 327 -7.82 -6.52 11.46
C LEU A 327 -6.42 -7.12 11.24
N HIS A 328 -5.39 -6.29 11.06
CA HIS A 328 -3.99 -6.73 10.95
C HIS A 328 -3.16 -6.61 12.23
N LYS A 329 -3.79 -6.29 13.37
CA LYS A 329 -3.11 -6.14 14.65
C LYS A 329 -4.10 -6.25 15.79
N PHE A 330 -4.12 -7.42 16.39
CA PHE A 330 -4.87 -7.72 17.61
C PHE A 330 -4.09 -8.73 18.42
N PHE A 331 -4.48 -8.92 19.68
CA PHE A 331 -3.68 -9.70 20.62
C PHE A 331 -4.51 -10.79 21.24
N ILE A 332 -4.01 -12.02 21.16
CA ILE A 332 -4.63 -13.20 21.77
C ILE A 332 -3.72 -13.73 22.86
N GLN A 333 -4.30 -14.01 24.02
CA GLN A 333 -3.66 -14.77 25.08
C GLN A 333 -4.06 -16.25 24.92
N PRO A 334 -3.12 -17.15 24.55
CA PRO A 334 -3.41 -18.58 24.52
C PRO A 334 -3.78 -19.11 25.91
N ASP A 335 -4.68 -20.10 25.97
CA ASP A 335 -5.08 -20.70 27.25
C ASP A 335 -3.89 -21.32 28.01
N GLU A 336 -2.91 -21.86 27.27
CA GLU A 336 -1.66 -22.42 27.82
C GLU A 336 -0.80 -21.37 28.55
N GLU A 337 -0.94 -20.08 28.21
CA GLU A 337 -0.18 -18.97 28.81
C GLU A 337 -0.91 -18.31 29.99
N LEU A 338 -2.19 -18.62 30.21
CA LEU A 338 -3.01 -18.01 31.27
C LEU A 338 -2.38 -18.22 32.67
N PRO A 339 -1.95 -19.43 33.09
CA PRO A 339 -1.36 -19.63 34.42
C PRO A 339 -0.08 -18.80 34.66
N TYR A 340 0.70 -18.56 33.61
CA TYR A 340 1.92 -17.75 33.69
C TYR A 340 1.59 -16.27 33.91
N GLU A 341 0.57 -15.74 33.22
CA GLU A 341 0.07 -14.39 33.47
C GLU A 341 -0.47 -14.26 34.90
N GLU A 342 -1.24 -15.23 35.39
CA GLU A 342 -1.79 -15.18 36.76
C GLU A 342 -0.69 -15.15 37.82
N HIS A 343 0.38 -15.91 37.61
CA HIS A 343 1.55 -15.91 38.48
C HIS A 343 2.26 -14.55 38.46
N ILE A 344 2.51 -13.97 37.27
CA ILE A 344 3.08 -12.62 37.10
C ILE A 344 2.21 -11.59 37.85
N ARG A 345 0.89 -11.62 37.64
CA ARG A 345 -0.07 -10.72 38.29
C ARG A 345 -0.03 -10.86 39.81
N THR A 346 0.01 -12.09 40.33
CA THR A 346 0.10 -12.34 41.78
C THR A 346 1.39 -11.75 42.38
N LEU A 347 2.53 -11.91 41.71
CA LEU A 347 3.81 -11.37 42.17
C LEU A 347 3.83 -9.84 42.16
N LEU A 348 3.34 -9.20 41.10
CA LEU A 348 3.31 -7.74 41.01
C LEU A 348 2.37 -7.10 42.02
N ASN A 349 1.29 -7.78 42.40
CA ASN A 349 0.32 -7.27 43.37
C ASN A 349 0.66 -7.66 44.82
N THR A 350 1.85 -8.23 45.04
CA THR A 350 2.41 -8.45 46.37
C THR A 350 3.26 -7.24 46.78
N ASN A 351 2.90 -6.57 47.89
CA ASN A 351 3.51 -5.29 48.33
C ASN A 351 5.04 -5.27 48.49
N ARG A 352 5.73 -6.43 48.51
CA ARG A 352 7.18 -6.53 48.72
C ARG A 352 8.02 -6.44 47.43
N ASN A 353 7.37 -6.52 46.27
CA ASN A 353 8.04 -6.69 44.96
C ASN A 353 8.08 -5.41 44.12
N LEU A 354 7.49 -4.31 44.61
CA LEU A 354 7.38 -3.04 43.89
C LEU A 354 7.98 -1.89 44.68
N ASP A 355 8.78 -1.06 44.00
CA ASP A 355 9.40 0.14 44.55
C ASP A 355 8.77 1.42 43.96
N VAL A 356 8.80 2.50 44.73
CA VAL A 356 8.33 3.82 44.26
C VAL A 356 9.35 4.41 43.28
N VAL A 357 8.86 5.09 42.24
CA VAL A 357 9.69 5.69 41.20
C VAL A 357 9.31 7.14 40.95
N ARG A 358 10.33 7.95 40.67
CA ARG A 358 10.17 9.34 40.24
C ARG A 358 10.12 9.41 38.72
N LYS A 359 9.36 10.37 38.21
CA LYS A 359 9.14 10.54 36.78
C LYS A 359 10.45 10.78 36.02
N GLU A 360 11.39 11.53 36.60
CA GLU A 360 12.70 11.81 35.98
C GLU A 360 13.57 10.56 35.74
N HIS A 361 13.29 9.46 36.44
CA HIS A 361 14.03 8.21 36.29
C HIS A 361 13.41 7.25 35.27
N LEU A 362 12.19 7.53 34.81
CA LEU A 362 11.54 6.70 33.80
C LEU A 362 12.08 7.03 32.41
N LYS A 363 12.59 6.00 31.73
CA LYS A 363 13.08 6.11 30.35
C LYS A 363 12.14 5.33 29.43
N VAL A 364 11.96 5.82 28.20
CA VAL A 364 11.27 5.06 27.15
C VAL A 364 11.98 3.71 26.97
N GLY A 365 11.21 2.64 26.88
CA GLY A 365 11.68 1.26 26.82
C GLY A 365 11.79 0.56 28.18
N MET A 366 11.75 1.29 29.30
CA MET A 366 11.86 0.70 30.64
C MET A 366 10.63 -0.14 30.99
N MET A 367 10.86 -1.34 31.55
CA MET A 367 9.79 -2.18 32.10
C MET A 367 9.42 -1.71 33.51
N VAL A 368 8.12 -1.56 33.75
CA VAL A 368 7.54 -1.11 35.02
C VAL A 368 6.30 -1.93 35.36
N ALA A 369 5.82 -1.79 36.60
CA ALA A 369 4.49 -2.25 37.00
C ALA A 369 3.52 -1.08 36.95
N ALA A 370 2.43 -1.20 36.19
CA ALA A 370 1.43 -0.15 36.00
C ALA A 370 0.03 -0.68 36.33
N THR A 371 -0.81 0.15 36.96
CA THR A 371 -2.17 -0.29 37.34
C THR A 371 -3.12 -0.32 36.14
N ARG A 372 -3.67 -1.49 35.85
CA ARG A 372 -4.70 -1.72 34.83
C ARG A 372 -6.05 -2.02 35.50
N LYS A 373 -7.14 -1.47 34.96
CA LYS A 373 -8.50 -1.77 35.42
C LYS A 373 -8.99 -3.10 34.84
N PHE A 374 -9.57 -3.94 35.69
CA PHE A 374 -10.25 -5.18 35.36
C PHE A 374 -11.62 -5.16 36.06
N GLY A 375 -12.67 -4.80 35.32
CA GLY A 375 -13.97 -4.52 35.91
C GLY A 375 -13.88 -3.40 36.96
N ASN A 376 -14.30 -3.70 38.19
CA ASN A 376 -14.28 -2.76 39.32
C ASN A 376 -12.95 -2.74 40.10
N HIS A 377 -12.00 -3.61 39.77
CA HIS A 377 -10.73 -3.72 40.48
C HIS A 377 -9.57 -3.20 39.63
N ALA A 378 -8.49 -2.75 40.26
CA ALA A 378 -7.27 -2.35 39.60
C ALA A 378 -6.10 -3.19 40.12
N TYR A 379 -5.31 -3.73 39.19
CA TYR A 379 -4.16 -4.56 39.50
C TYR A 379 -2.92 -4.03 38.78
N TYR A 380 -1.75 -4.16 39.39
CA TYR A 380 -0.48 -3.93 38.71
C TYR A 380 -0.23 -5.03 37.67
N ALA A 381 0.09 -4.61 36.45
CA ALA A 381 0.46 -5.43 35.32
C ALA A 381 1.82 -4.97 34.76
N ARG A 382 2.52 -5.85 34.04
CA ARG A 382 3.76 -5.45 33.35
C ARG A 382 3.44 -4.45 32.26
N ALA A 383 4.17 -3.35 32.24
CA ALA A 383 4.04 -2.35 31.21
C ALA A 383 5.41 -1.78 30.81
N ARG A 384 5.54 -1.39 29.55
CA ARG A 384 6.71 -0.70 29.02
C ARG A 384 6.41 0.78 28.90
N VAL A 385 7.30 1.64 29.36
CA VAL A 385 7.18 3.09 29.13
C VAL A 385 7.38 3.38 27.66
N ILE A 386 6.39 3.97 26.99
CA ILE A 386 6.45 4.33 25.56
C ILE A 386 6.49 5.84 25.34
N GLY A 387 6.05 6.64 26.32
CA GLY A 387 6.11 8.10 26.28
C GLY A 387 6.29 8.69 27.67
N ASN A 388 7.27 9.59 27.83
CA ASN A 388 7.52 10.32 29.07
C ASN A 388 7.90 11.78 28.76
N ASP A 389 6.94 12.58 28.28
CA ASP A 389 7.16 14.01 28.07
C ASP A 389 7.35 14.70 29.42
N ILE A 390 8.46 15.41 29.59
CA ILE A 390 8.81 16.16 30.79
C ILE A 390 7.68 17.12 31.18
N ASN A 391 7.00 17.72 30.20
CA ASN A 391 5.95 18.71 30.40
C ASN A 391 4.57 18.10 30.71
N ALA A 392 4.33 16.84 30.37
CA ALA A 392 3.06 16.17 30.62
C ALA A 392 2.92 15.79 32.11
N LYS A 393 1.70 15.68 32.64
CA LYS A 393 1.49 15.16 34.01
C LYS A 393 1.38 13.64 34.06
N THR A 394 1.23 13.01 32.90
CA THR A 394 1.05 11.58 32.70
C THR A 394 2.27 10.97 32.01
N VAL A 395 2.38 9.65 32.12
CA VAL A 395 3.33 8.81 31.41
C VAL A 395 2.52 7.82 30.60
N GLU A 396 2.90 7.64 29.34
CA GLU A 396 2.27 6.70 28.44
C GLU A 396 2.96 5.33 28.55
N VAL A 397 2.16 4.29 28.78
CA VAL A 397 2.64 2.93 28.96
C VAL A 397 1.94 1.96 28.00
N TYR A 398 2.65 0.90 27.60
CA TYR A 398 2.14 -0.22 26.82
C TYR A 398 2.12 -1.48 27.68
N TYR A 399 0.94 -2.07 27.89
CA TYR A 399 0.80 -3.29 28.68
C TYR A 399 1.25 -4.51 27.89
N VAL A 400 2.45 -5.02 28.18
CA VAL A 400 3.13 -6.01 27.33
C VAL A 400 2.41 -7.36 27.26
N ASP A 401 1.60 -7.70 28.26
CA ASP A 401 0.82 -8.95 28.30
C ASP A 401 -0.64 -8.76 27.86
N PHE A 402 -1.04 -7.55 27.44
CA PHE A 402 -2.43 -7.22 27.08
C PHE A 402 -2.57 -6.50 25.73
N GLY A 403 -1.49 -5.92 25.19
CA GLY A 403 -1.46 -5.30 23.88
C GLY A 403 -2.05 -3.88 23.80
N ASN A 404 -2.64 -3.36 24.89
CA ASN A 404 -3.24 -2.02 24.92
C ASN A 404 -2.28 -0.97 25.55
N THR A 405 -2.47 0.30 25.19
CA THR A 405 -1.77 1.44 25.81
C THR A 405 -2.65 2.14 26.85
N ALA A 406 -2.03 2.95 27.72
CA ALA A 406 -2.73 3.87 28.61
C ALA A 406 -1.85 5.05 29.01
N GLU A 407 -2.46 6.20 29.25
CA GLU A 407 -1.82 7.34 29.92
C GLU A 407 -2.12 7.30 31.42
N LEU A 408 -1.07 7.30 32.24
CA LEU A 408 -1.19 7.12 33.69
C LEU A 408 -0.44 8.21 34.45
N THR A 409 -0.97 8.58 35.62
CA THR A 409 -0.24 9.42 36.58
C THR A 409 0.78 8.57 37.36
N MET A 410 1.80 9.21 37.93
CA MET A 410 2.86 8.52 38.68
C MET A 410 2.37 7.67 39.86
N THR A 411 1.20 7.98 40.43
CA THR A 411 0.59 7.18 41.50
C THR A 411 0.30 5.73 41.07
N HIS A 412 0.13 5.51 39.77
CA HIS A 412 -0.24 4.25 39.15
C HIS A 412 0.95 3.48 38.56
N ILE A 413 2.18 3.94 38.77
CA ILE A 413 3.40 3.34 38.21
C ILE A 413 4.39 3.03 39.34
N ARG A 414 5.01 1.84 39.29
CA ARG A 414 6.02 1.37 40.23
C ARG A 414 7.18 0.70 39.47
N LEU A 415 8.38 0.74 40.07
CA LEU A 415 9.49 -0.07 39.62
C LEU A 415 9.32 -1.50 40.09
N ILE A 416 9.70 -2.44 39.25
CA ILE A 416 9.78 -3.84 39.62
C ILE A 416 11.10 -4.01 40.40
N LYS A 417 11.03 -4.63 41.57
CA LYS A 417 12.20 -4.82 42.42
C LYS A 417 13.17 -5.81 41.80
N GLN A 418 14.45 -5.47 41.79
CA GLN A 418 15.51 -6.38 41.34
C GLN A 418 15.47 -7.69 42.15
N GLY A 419 15.60 -8.81 41.46
CA GLY A 419 15.53 -10.14 42.08
C GLY A 419 14.12 -10.73 42.19
N THR A 420 13.12 -10.14 41.52
CA THR A 420 11.81 -10.78 41.33
C THR A 420 11.86 -11.70 40.10
N TYR A 421 11.69 -13.01 40.32
CA TYR A 421 11.83 -14.04 39.29
C TYR A 421 10.53 -14.83 39.10
N VAL A 422 10.31 -15.31 37.87
CA VAL A 422 9.36 -16.37 37.54
C VAL A 422 10.16 -17.46 36.85
N ASN A 423 10.13 -18.68 37.38
CA ASN A 423 10.86 -19.83 36.83
C ASN A 423 12.34 -19.50 36.54
N GLU A 424 13.05 -18.89 37.49
CA GLU A 424 14.47 -18.48 37.35
C GLU A 424 14.74 -17.37 36.32
N CYS A 425 13.71 -16.81 35.68
CA CYS A 425 13.83 -15.65 34.80
C CYS A 425 13.42 -14.37 35.53
N PRO A 426 14.23 -13.29 35.51
CA PRO A 426 13.78 -11.98 35.96
C PRO A 426 12.50 -11.60 35.24
N ILE A 427 11.49 -11.14 35.98
CA ILE A 427 10.17 -10.82 35.42
C ILE A 427 10.23 -9.75 34.31
N GLU A 428 11.24 -8.88 34.35
CA GLU A 428 11.53 -7.86 33.33
C GLU A 428 12.05 -8.45 32.01
N LYS A 429 12.71 -9.62 32.07
CA LYS A 429 13.31 -10.32 30.92
C LYS A 429 12.40 -11.39 30.32
N LEU A 430 11.23 -11.62 30.90
CA LEU A 430 10.25 -12.55 30.34
C LEU A 430 9.59 -11.93 29.10
N PRO A 431 9.51 -12.65 27.96
CA PRO A 431 8.75 -12.18 26.81
C PRO A 431 7.27 -11.95 27.13
N PRO A 432 6.54 -11.17 26.30
CA PRO A 432 5.09 -11.07 26.36
C PRO A 432 4.38 -12.43 26.47
N ARG A 433 3.30 -12.53 27.27
CA ARG A 433 2.43 -13.72 27.39
C ARG A 433 1.25 -13.70 26.41
N LEU A 434 1.46 -13.11 25.23
CA LEU A 434 0.45 -12.94 24.20
C LEU A 434 1.04 -13.23 22.82
N LEU A 435 0.15 -13.57 21.89
CA LEU A 435 0.41 -13.61 20.47
C LEU A 435 -0.08 -12.30 19.85
N GLU A 436 0.80 -11.60 19.13
CA GLU A 436 0.39 -10.59 18.19
C GLU A 436 -0.14 -11.29 16.93
N CYS A 437 -1.37 -10.99 16.57
CA CYS A 437 -2.11 -11.67 15.52
C CYS A 437 -2.59 -10.70 14.44
N ARG A 438 -2.73 -11.22 13.24
CA ARG A 438 -3.42 -10.59 12.12
C ARG A 438 -4.29 -11.59 11.38
N LEU A 439 -5.38 -11.12 10.80
CA LEU A 439 -6.19 -11.97 9.93
C LEU A 439 -5.42 -12.27 8.64
N ALA A 440 -5.34 -13.55 8.29
CA ALA A 440 -4.68 -14.04 7.08
C ALA A 440 -5.53 -13.79 5.83
N CYS A 441 -4.85 -13.59 4.70
CA CYS A 441 -5.38 -13.40 3.35
C CYS A 441 -6.34 -12.21 3.21
N LEU A 442 -6.16 -11.15 4.01
CA LEU A 442 -7.01 -9.95 3.99
C LEU A 442 -6.22 -8.67 3.72
N THR A 443 -6.91 -7.67 3.18
CA THR A 443 -6.43 -6.30 3.04
C THR A 443 -7.62 -5.33 3.10
N PRO A 444 -7.42 -4.05 3.48
CA PRO A 444 -8.47 -3.05 3.34
C PRO A 444 -9.01 -3.03 1.92
N THR A 445 -10.33 -2.88 1.76
CA THR A 445 -10.87 -2.80 0.40
C THR A 445 -10.38 -1.52 -0.26
N ALA A 446 -9.99 -1.60 -1.53
CA ALA A 446 -9.71 -0.40 -2.33
C ALA A 446 -10.96 0.48 -2.50
N ILE A 447 -12.12 -0.05 -2.08
CA ILE A 447 -13.49 0.49 -2.20
C ILE A 447 -14.00 1.15 -0.90
N SER A 448 -13.36 0.99 0.23
CA SER A 448 -13.71 1.73 1.45
C SER A 448 -12.50 2.47 1.99
N SER A 449 -11.32 2.13 1.49
CA SER A 449 -10.06 2.70 1.87
C SER A 449 -9.17 3.01 0.67
N VAL A 450 -9.42 4.16 0.03
CA VAL A 450 -8.54 4.65 -1.06
C VAL A 450 -7.09 4.86 -0.58
N ARG A 451 -6.89 5.03 0.73
CA ARG A 451 -5.56 5.21 1.35
C ARG A 451 -4.87 3.88 1.71
N GLY A 452 -5.56 2.74 1.57
CA GLY A 452 -5.01 1.43 1.90
C GLY A 452 -4.90 1.14 3.40
N ARG A 453 -5.76 1.76 4.24
CA ARG A 453 -5.82 1.56 5.70
C ARG A 453 -7.16 1.05 6.20
N TRP A 454 -7.20 0.46 7.38
CA TRP A 454 -8.46 0.08 8.01
C TRP A 454 -9.27 1.31 8.40
N THR A 455 -10.56 1.35 8.03
CA THR A 455 -11.42 2.49 8.38
C THR A 455 -11.89 2.39 9.83
N VAL A 456 -12.16 3.54 10.46
CA VAL A 456 -12.72 3.59 11.82
C VAL A 456 -14.05 2.83 11.90
N SER A 457 -14.87 2.89 10.84
CA SER A 457 -16.13 2.13 10.76
C SER A 457 -15.89 0.63 10.82
N THR A 458 -14.94 0.12 10.02
CA THR A 458 -14.57 -1.29 9.98
C THR A 458 -14.13 -1.81 11.36
N ILE A 459 -13.33 -1.01 12.07
CA ILE A 459 -12.79 -1.39 13.37
C ILE A 459 -13.85 -1.33 14.46
N LYS A 460 -14.72 -0.33 14.39
CA LYS A 460 -15.89 -0.22 15.26
C LYS A 460 -16.80 -1.43 15.10
N GLU A 461 -17.14 -1.82 13.88
CA GLU A 461 -17.97 -3.01 13.62
C GLU A 461 -17.34 -4.30 14.15
N LEU A 462 -16.02 -4.47 13.98
CA LEU A 462 -15.30 -5.63 14.52
C LEU A 462 -15.32 -5.65 16.06
N THR A 463 -15.08 -4.49 16.68
CA THR A 463 -15.03 -4.34 18.15
C THR A 463 -16.43 -4.49 18.78
N GLU A 464 -17.47 -4.06 18.08
CA GLU A 464 -18.86 -4.26 18.50
C GLU A 464 -19.28 -5.74 18.41
N LYS A 465 -18.79 -6.46 17.39
CA LYS A 465 -19.03 -7.91 17.22
C LYS A 465 -18.31 -8.74 18.28
N MET A 466 -17.03 -8.51 18.50
CA MET A 466 -16.19 -9.25 19.45
C MET A 466 -15.71 -8.28 20.52
N ARG A 467 -16.51 -8.06 21.57
CA ARG A 467 -16.17 -7.11 22.65
C ARG A 467 -15.05 -7.67 23.52
N PRO A 468 -13.79 -7.22 23.40
CA PRO A 468 -12.70 -7.80 24.17
C PRO A 468 -12.80 -7.37 25.66
N PRO A 469 -12.42 -8.22 26.61
CA PRO A 469 -11.82 -9.53 26.38
C PRO A 469 -12.86 -10.63 26.15
N VAL A 470 -12.63 -11.52 25.19
CA VAL A 470 -13.59 -12.58 24.80
C VAL A 470 -12.89 -13.85 24.33
N ASP A 471 -13.48 -15.01 24.60
CA ASP A 471 -12.90 -16.30 24.22
C ASP A 471 -13.05 -16.54 22.71
N VAL A 472 -11.98 -17.03 22.08
CA VAL A 472 -11.85 -17.23 20.64
C VAL A 472 -11.01 -18.47 20.35
N ALA A 473 -11.12 -18.97 19.12
CA ALA A 473 -10.18 -19.95 18.59
C ALA A 473 -9.51 -19.40 17.33
N ILE A 474 -8.28 -19.82 17.07
CA ILE A 474 -7.53 -19.45 15.87
C ILE A 474 -6.96 -20.68 15.19
N ASP A 475 -7.02 -20.66 13.87
CA ASP A 475 -6.22 -21.53 13.02
C ASP A 475 -5.04 -20.71 12.47
N VAL A 476 -3.83 -21.16 12.77
CA VAL A 476 -2.58 -20.48 12.44
C VAL A 476 -2.18 -20.84 11.01
N TYR A 477 -2.29 -19.87 10.12
CA TYR A 477 -1.84 -19.98 8.73
C TYR A 477 -0.31 -19.94 8.66
N ALA A 478 0.31 -18.97 9.36
CA ALA A 478 1.76 -18.77 9.38
C ALA A 478 2.19 -17.96 10.62
N PHE A 479 3.47 -17.96 10.94
CA PHE A 479 4.08 -17.12 11.96
C PHE A 479 5.37 -16.51 11.43
N VAL A 480 5.35 -15.20 11.21
CA VAL A 480 6.45 -14.48 10.57
C VAL A 480 6.68 -13.16 11.28
N ASP A 481 7.94 -12.85 11.58
CA ASP A 481 8.39 -11.63 12.25
C ASP A 481 7.73 -11.44 13.62
N GLY A 482 7.48 -12.54 14.34
CA GLY A 482 6.80 -12.52 15.65
C GLY A 482 5.29 -12.30 15.59
N VAL A 483 4.68 -12.33 14.40
CA VAL A 483 3.24 -12.12 14.20
C VAL A 483 2.58 -13.38 13.64
N ALA A 484 1.49 -13.81 14.27
CA ALA A 484 0.67 -14.93 13.83
C ALA A 484 -0.37 -14.49 12.79
N TYR A 485 -0.33 -15.09 11.60
CA TYR A 485 -1.34 -14.95 10.55
C TYR A 485 -2.40 -16.01 10.80
N VAL A 486 -3.64 -15.60 11.01
CA VAL A 486 -4.68 -16.52 11.52
C VAL A 486 -6.00 -16.42 10.75
N THR A 487 -6.72 -17.54 10.72
CA THR A 487 -8.17 -17.55 10.59
C THR A 487 -8.75 -17.49 12.00
N LEU A 488 -9.54 -16.46 12.27
CA LEU A 488 -10.13 -16.22 13.60
C LEU A 488 -11.55 -16.78 13.65
N TYR A 489 -11.85 -17.51 14.72
CA TYR A 489 -13.17 -18.06 15.02
C TYR A 489 -13.73 -17.46 16.31
N TYR A 490 -14.97 -16.99 16.22
CA TYR A 490 -15.74 -16.48 17.36
C TYR A 490 -17.17 -17.01 17.26
N GLU A 491 -17.69 -17.62 18.33
CA GLU A 491 -19.01 -18.28 18.34
C GLU A 491 -19.21 -19.27 17.16
N HIS A 492 -18.15 -20.02 16.82
CA HIS A 492 -18.08 -20.95 15.68
C HIS A 492 -18.20 -20.30 14.28
N GLU A 493 -18.19 -18.97 14.18
CA GLU A 493 -18.18 -18.25 12.91
C GLU A 493 -16.75 -17.88 12.49
N ASN A 494 -16.44 -18.07 11.20
CA ASN A 494 -15.18 -17.62 10.60
C ASN A 494 -15.21 -16.11 10.38
N ILE A 495 -14.43 -15.37 11.17
CA ILE A 495 -14.39 -13.92 11.12
C ILE A 495 -13.76 -13.40 9.82
N ASN A 496 -12.79 -14.12 9.24
CA ASN A 496 -12.16 -13.73 7.98
C ASN A 496 -13.18 -13.73 6.83
N GLU A 497 -14.06 -14.74 6.78
CA GLU A 497 -15.14 -14.79 5.79
C GLU A 497 -16.23 -13.75 6.08
N TRP A 498 -16.59 -13.57 7.35
CA TRP A 498 -17.57 -12.58 7.77
C TRP A 498 -17.21 -11.16 7.32
N VAL A 499 -15.96 -10.73 7.52
CA VAL A 499 -15.52 -9.37 7.10
C VAL A 499 -15.50 -9.20 5.58
N ILE A 500 -15.23 -10.26 4.81
CA ILE A 500 -15.31 -10.23 3.34
C ILE A 500 -16.76 -10.14 2.88
N ALA A 501 -17.67 -10.89 3.51
CA ALA A 501 -19.09 -10.90 3.19
C ALA A 501 -19.73 -9.53 3.48
N LYS A 502 -19.32 -8.88 4.57
CA LYS A 502 -19.72 -7.51 4.94
C LYS A 502 -19.04 -6.41 4.13
N GLN A 503 -18.14 -6.74 3.21
CA GLN A 503 -17.35 -5.78 2.42
C GLN A 503 -16.48 -4.84 3.28
N LEU A 504 -16.13 -5.25 4.49
CA LEU A 504 -15.22 -4.52 5.37
C LEU A 504 -13.74 -4.76 5.00
N ALA A 505 -13.47 -5.90 4.38
CA ALA A 505 -12.15 -6.29 3.86
C ALA A 505 -12.30 -7.00 2.49
N GLN A 506 -11.19 -7.14 1.78
CA GLN A 506 -11.12 -7.95 0.56
C GLN A 506 -10.03 -9.01 0.69
N TYR A 507 -10.20 -10.11 -0.05
CA TYR A 507 -9.21 -11.17 -0.12
C TYR A 507 -7.97 -10.72 -0.91
N THR A 508 -6.79 -10.93 -0.33
CA THR A 508 -5.47 -10.78 -0.96
C THR A 508 -4.65 -12.04 -0.74
N ASP A 509 -3.76 -12.34 -1.68
CA ASP A 509 -2.70 -13.32 -1.44
C ASP A 509 -1.72 -12.78 -0.40
N GLU A 510 -1.16 -13.70 0.38
CA GLU A 510 -0.08 -13.39 1.32
C GLU A 510 1.27 -13.30 0.61
N ASN A 511 2.22 -12.64 1.28
CA ASN A 511 3.56 -12.49 0.72
C ASN A 511 4.36 -13.81 0.75
N PHE A 512 5.49 -13.85 0.05
CA PHE A 512 6.31 -15.05 -0.14
C PHE A 512 6.75 -15.67 1.18
N MET A 513 7.17 -14.85 2.15
CA MET A 513 7.59 -15.30 3.48
C MET A 513 6.48 -16.04 4.20
N VAL A 514 5.29 -15.47 4.19
CA VAL A 514 4.11 -16.02 4.87
C VAL A 514 3.66 -17.31 4.17
N LYS A 515 3.65 -17.35 2.83
CA LYS A 515 3.32 -18.57 2.08
C LYS A 515 4.37 -19.67 2.28
N PHE A 516 5.65 -19.31 2.41
CA PHE A 516 6.75 -20.24 2.67
C PHE A 516 6.65 -20.85 4.07
N ASP A 517 6.36 -20.04 5.10
CA ASP A 517 6.12 -20.55 6.45
C ASP A 517 4.86 -21.44 6.50
N HIS A 518 3.79 -21.02 5.82
CA HIS A 518 2.57 -21.83 5.71
C HIS A 518 2.84 -23.22 5.12
N ASP A 519 3.59 -23.30 4.01
CA ASP A 519 3.98 -24.58 3.41
C ASP A 519 4.78 -25.45 4.39
N GLN A 520 5.71 -24.86 5.18
CA GLN A 520 6.42 -25.60 6.22
C GLN A 520 5.49 -26.13 7.30
N ARG A 521 4.56 -25.30 7.81
CA ARG A 521 3.55 -25.71 8.82
C ARG A 521 2.67 -26.85 8.35
N VAL A 522 2.17 -26.77 7.12
CA VAL A 522 1.35 -27.83 6.51
C VAL A 522 2.15 -29.13 6.41
N ASN A 523 3.45 -29.06 6.10
CA ASN A 523 4.31 -30.24 6.07
C ASN A 523 4.54 -30.82 7.48
N CYS A 524 4.75 -29.98 8.50
CA CYS A 524 4.85 -30.43 9.89
C CYS A 524 3.58 -31.15 10.34
N GLU A 525 2.40 -30.60 10.04
CA GLU A 525 1.10 -31.21 10.36
C GLU A 525 0.92 -32.57 9.67
N LYS A 526 1.22 -32.65 8.36
CA LYS A 526 1.15 -33.92 7.61
C LYS A 526 2.08 -35.00 8.16
N LEU A 527 3.25 -34.60 8.67
CA LEU A 527 4.23 -35.50 9.27
C LEU A 527 3.99 -35.73 10.77
N ASN A 528 2.96 -35.09 11.36
CA ASN A 528 2.69 -35.09 12.79
C ASN A 528 3.91 -34.67 13.64
N HIS A 529 4.67 -33.69 13.14
CA HIS A 529 5.81 -33.09 13.82
C HIS A 529 5.40 -31.76 14.46
N GLU A 530 6.00 -31.45 15.61
CA GLU A 530 5.85 -30.14 16.23
C GLU A 530 6.51 -29.06 15.36
N TYR A 531 5.83 -27.91 15.21
CA TYR A 531 6.41 -26.77 14.53
C TYR A 531 7.39 -26.05 15.45
N LEU A 532 8.64 -25.90 15.00
CA LEU A 532 9.72 -25.26 15.74
C LEU A 532 10.17 -23.99 15.01
N LEU A 533 10.40 -22.92 15.78
CA LEU A 533 10.99 -21.70 15.23
C LEU A 533 12.49 -21.90 14.96
N ASP A 534 12.95 -21.29 13.88
CA ASP A 534 14.39 -21.10 13.67
C ASP A 534 14.94 -19.99 14.59
N ASP A 535 16.27 -19.96 14.73
CA ASP A 535 16.95 -18.94 15.54
C ASP A 535 16.67 -17.50 15.06
N VAL A 536 16.38 -17.31 13.77
CA VAL A 536 16.14 -15.98 13.19
C VAL A 536 14.79 -15.41 13.66
N GLN A 537 13.73 -16.21 13.64
CA GLN A 537 12.42 -15.82 14.15
C GLN A 537 12.47 -15.58 15.67
N VAL A 538 13.19 -16.43 16.42
CA VAL A 538 13.39 -16.22 17.86
C VAL A 538 14.11 -14.89 18.12
N ASP A 539 15.09 -14.53 17.30
CA ASP A 539 15.82 -13.26 17.41
C ASP A 539 14.94 -12.04 17.20
N VAL A 540 14.00 -12.10 16.26
CA VAL A 540 13.03 -11.01 16.06
C VAL A 540 12.19 -10.75 17.32
N MET A 541 11.85 -11.82 18.03
CA MET A 541 11.01 -11.74 19.24
C MET A 541 11.80 -11.33 20.49
N VAL A 542 13.02 -11.83 20.62
CA VAL A 542 13.90 -11.59 21.79
C VAL A 542 14.65 -10.27 21.68
N ARG A 543 14.83 -9.77 20.45
CA ARG A 543 15.50 -8.50 20.13
C ARG A 543 16.89 -8.40 20.78
N PRO A 544 17.83 -9.27 20.40
CA PRO A 544 19.18 -9.23 20.91
C PRO A 544 19.82 -7.87 20.66
N GLN A 545 20.45 -7.30 21.69
CA GLN A 545 21.31 -6.14 21.54
C GLN A 545 22.74 -6.60 21.28
N GLU A 546 23.28 -6.20 20.14
CA GLU A 546 24.72 -6.25 19.91
C GLU A 546 25.42 -5.15 20.72
N ALA A 547 26.62 -5.44 21.22
CA ALA A 547 27.42 -4.46 21.94
C ALA A 547 27.63 -3.21 21.07
N GLU A 548 27.42 -2.03 21.62
CA GLU A 548 27.56 -0.77 20.88
C GLU A 548 28.87 -0.07 21.27
N VAL A 549 29.61 0.43 20.28
CA VAL A 549 30.86 1.18 20.49
C VAL A 549 30.85 2.49 19.74
N ALA A 550 31.62 3.45 20.25
CA ALA A 550 31.89 4.67 19.53
C ALA A 550 32.66 4.36 18.23
N PRO A 551 32.26 4.96 17.09
CA PRO A 551 32.95 4.76 15.83
C PRO A 551 34.41 5.23 15.95
N PRO A 552 35.35 4.59 15.23
CA PRO A 552 36.74 5.04 15.18
C PRO A 552 36.85 6.50 14.75
N PRO A 553 37.65 7.34 15.45
CA PRO A 553 37.96 8.69 15.00
C PRO A 553 38.57 8.73 13.58
N GLU A 554 38.23 9.74 12.78
CA GLU A 554 38.67 9.80 11.38
C GLU A 554 40.19 9.81 11.21
N ASN A 555 40.93 10.37 12.17
CA ASN A 555 42.39 10.47 12.14
C ASN A 555 43.11 9.12 12.28
N ILE A 556 42.44 8.08 12.77
CA ILE A 556 43.02 6.73 12.90
C ILE A 556 42.54 5.79 11.77
N CYS A 557 41.56 6.21 10.98
CA CYS A 557 41.01 5.45 9.87
C CYS A 557 41.98 5.41 8.68
N ASP A 558 42.00 4.29 7.96
CA ASP A 558 42.96 4.06 6.89
C ASP A 558 42.41 4.46 5.51
N ARG A 559 41.09 4.41 5.31
CA ARG A 559 40.43 4.64 4.01
C ARG A 559 39.07 5.31 4.16
N GLU A 560 38.70 6.08 3.13
CA GLU A 560 37.33 6.57 2.94
C GLU A 560 36.60 5.66 1.93
N ILE A 561 35.38 5.25 2.26
CA ILE A 561 34.51 4.44 1.40
C ILE A 561 33.23 5.22 1.12
N THR A 562 32.75 5.14 -0.12
CA THR A 562 31.47 5.74 -0.52
C THR A 562 30.39 4.67 -0.62
N LEU A 563 29.41 4.73 0.27
CA LEU A 563 28.20 3.94 0.22
C LEU A 563 27.20 4.52 -0.80
N LYS A 564 26.54 3.63 -1.53
CA LYS A 564 25.45 3.94 -2.47
C LYS A 564 24.09 3.66 -1.85
N GLY A 565 23.08 4.42 -2.26
CA GLY A 565 21.72 4.36 -1.74
C GLY A 565 21.46 5.51 -0.75
N PRO A 566 20.45 5.40 0.13
CA PRO A 566 19.58 4.23 0.36
C PRO A 566 18.61 3.95 -0.79
N SER A 567 18.33 2.67 -1.01
CA SER A 567 17.39 2.17 -2.04
C SER A 567 16.38 1.19 -1.42
N SER A 568 15.19 1.07 -2.03
CA SER A 568 14.20 0.08 -1.64
C SER A 568 14.00 -0.94 -2.77
N PRO A 569 13.92 -2.25 -2.47
CA PRO A 569 13.58 -3.25 -3.47
C PRO A 569 12.13 -3.14 -3.96
N LEU A 570 11.28 -2.40 -3.24
CA LEU A 570 9.90 -2.12 -3.64
C LEU A 570 9.79 -1.02 -4.71
N THR A 571 10.90 -0.42 -5.13
CA THR A 571 10.88 0.65 -6.14
C THR A 571 10.22 0.16 -7.43
N ALA A 572 9.10 0.77 -7.78
CA ALA A 572 8.32 0.38 -8.95
C ALA A 572 8.84 1.05 -10.22
N LEU A 573 8.96 0.27 -11.29
CA LEU A 573 9.09 0.77 -12.65
C LEU A 573 7.71 0.92 -13.26
N ILE A 574 7.49 1.98 -14.04
CA ILE A 574 6.23 2.24 -14.70
C ILE A 574 6.43 2.41 -16.21
N TYR A 575 5.42 1.98 -16.98
CA TYR A 575 5.43 1.95 -18.43
C TYR A 575 4.12 2.53 -18.96
N SER A 576 4.18 3.32 -20.03
CA SER A 576 2.96 3.78 -20.68
C SER A 576 2.44 2.72 -21.66
N PRO A 577 1.12 2.45 -21.72
CA PRO A 577 0.55 1.48 -22.65
C PRO A 577 0.41 2.02 -24.08
N THR A 578 0.78 3.29 -24.33
CA THR A 578 0.71 3.91 -25.66
C THR A 578 1.80 3.38 -26.60
N ARG A 579 1.54 3.39 -27.90
CA ARG A 579 2.49 2.94 -28.93
C ARG A 579 3.80 3.74 -28.92
N SER A 580 3.72 5.07 -28.81
CA SER A 580 4.88 5.97 -28.84
C SER A 580 5.87 5.75 -27.67
N ALA A 581 5.35 5.25 -26.55
CA ALA A 581 6.08 4.97 -25.33
C ALA A 581 6.28 3.46 -25.07
N SER A 582 5.85 2.60 -25.99
CA SER A 582 5.93 1.16 -25.81
C SER A 582 7.36 0.72 -25.51
N LYS A 583 7.51 -0.13 -24.49
CA LYS A 583 8.79 -0.66 -23.96
C LYS A 583 9.72 0.38 -23.30
N LYS A 584 9.29 1.64 -23.13
CA LYS A 584 10.08 2.67 -22.44
C LYS A 584 9.63 2.80 -20.98
N VAL A 585 10.60 2.86 -20.08
CA VAL A 585 10.35 3.19 -18.68
C VAL A 585 10.03 4.68 -18.56
N CYS A 586 8.94 5.00 -17.90
CA CYS A 586 8.58 6.38 -17.54
C CYS A 586 9.13 6.70 -16.15
N LYS A 587 9.67 7.92 -15.98
CA LYS A 587 10.09 8.47 -14.68
C LYS A 587 9.03 9.44 -14.18
N VAL A 588 8.76 9.44 -12.89
CA VAL A 588 7.94 10.48 -12.26
C VAL A 588 8.81 11.71 -12.00
N GLU A 589 8.27 12.89 -12.25
CA GLU A 589 8.94 14.15 -11.98
C GLU A 589 9.40 14.27 -10.52
N ARG A 590 10.60 14.80 -10.29
CA ARG A 590 11.23 14.93 -8.95
C ARG A 590 10.40 15.69 -7.91
N ASN A 591 9.57 16.62 -8.36
CA ASN A 591 8.73 17.47 -7.52
C ASN A 591 7.37 16.87 -7.21
N SER A 592 7.01 15.73 -7.81
CA SER A 592 5.77 15.01 -7.52
C SER A 592 5.83 14.33 -6.16
N VAL A 593 4.68 14.18 -5.50
CA VAL A 593 4.52 13.33 -4.31
C VAL A 593 4.88 11.87 -4.60
N ASN A 594 4.75 11.44 -5.86
CA ASN A 594 5.02 10.07 -6.31
C ASN A 594 6.42 9.91 -6.94
N CYS A 595 7.34 10.87 -6.75
CA CYS A 595 8.73 10.76 -7.24
C CYS A 595 9.48 9.56 -6.63
N VAL A 596 9.06 9.13 -5.45
CA VAL A 596 9.39 7.84 -4.86
C VAL A 596 8.16 6.96 -4.99
N LEU A 597 8.18 6.07 -5.98
CA LEU A 597 7.09 5.14 -6.26
C LEU A 597 7.45 3.75 -5.73
N LEU A 598 6.79 3.34 -4.65
CA LEU A 598 6.98 2.02 -4.04
C LEU A 598 5.73 1.17 -4.30
N ASP A 599 5.95 -0.11 -4.57
CA ASP A 599 4.90 -1.10 -4.76
C ASP A 599 4.41 -1.62 -3.40
N ASN A 600 3.36 -0.99 -2.86
CA ASN A 600 2.84 -1.28 -1.53
C ASN A 600 2.18 -2.66 -1.39
N ASP A 601 1.74 -3.26 -2.51
CA ASP A 601 1.13 -4.59 -2.55
C ASP A 601 1.82 -5.40 -3.65
N PHE A 602 3.13 -5.62 -3.51
CA PHE A 602 3.96 -6.28 -4.53
C PHE A 602 3.59 -7.75 -4.76
N GLN A 603 2.84 -8.34 -3.83
CA GLN A 603 2.22 -9.66 -3.94
C GLN A 603 0.99 -9.68 -4.85
N ASP A 604 0.43 -8.51 -5.17
CA ASP A 604 -0.74 -8.38 -6.02
C ASP A 604 -0.39 -8.58 -7.50
N TYR A 605 -1.18 -9.40 -8.19
CA TYR A 605 -0.95 -9.78 -9.58
C TYR A 605 -1.50 -8.75 -10.57
N HIS A 606 -2.55 -8.02 -10.19
CA HIS A 606 -3.23 -7.11 -11.12
C HIS A 606 -2.46 -5.80 -11.30
N GLN A 607 -2.70 -5.15 -12.43
CA GLN A 607 -1.97 -4.00 -12.90
C GLN A 607 -2.45 -2.72 -12.21
N LYS A 608 -1.50 -2.06 -11.56
CA LYS A 608 -1.69 -0.75 -10.91
C LYS A 608 -1.47 0.38 -11.91
N MET A 609 -2.24 1.46 -11.76
CA MET A 609 -2.31 2.56 -12.71
C MET A 609 -1.90 3.89 -12.08
N VAL A 610 -1.18 4.71 -12.85
CA VAL A 610 -0.84 6.10 -12.56
C VAL A 610 -1.34 6.97 -13.72
N VAL A 611 -1.93 8.11 -13.37
CA VAL A 611 -2.36 9.14 -14.34
C VAL A 611 -1.44 10.35 -14.21
N ALA A 612 -0.98 10.88 -15.33
CA ALA A 612 -0.20 12.12 -15.38
C ALA A 612 -0.99 13.22 -16.09
N THR A 613 -0.86 14.47 -15.66
CA THR A 613 -1.50 15.58 -16.40
C THR A 613 -0.81 15.82 -17.74
N HIS A 614 0.52 15.69 -17.75
CA HIS A 614 1.37 15.87 -18.90
C HIS A 614 2.51 14.85 -18.91
N ILE A 615 2.96 14.50 -20.12
CA ILE A 615 4.15 13.69 -20.36
C ILE A 615 5.15 14.58 -21.09
N LYS A 616 6.33 14.80 -20.49
CA LYS A 616 7.47 15.47 -21.14
C LYS A 616 8.47 14.44 -21.62
N LYS A 617 9.00 14.61 -22.82
CA LYS A 617 10.09 13.81 -23.37
C LYS A 617 11.38 14.58 -23.26
N SER A 618 12.42 13.99 -22.67
CA SER A 618 13.75 14.59 -22.61
C SER A 618 14.44 14.51 -23.98
N ALA A 619 15.52 15.29 -24.17
CA ALA A 619 16.38 15.16 -25.34
C ALA A 619 17.00 13.75 -25.48
N SER A 620 17.24 13.06 -24.35
CA SER A 620 17.70 11.68 -24.31
C SER A 620 16.62 10.64 -24.61
N GLY A 621 15.36 11.07 -24.82
CA GLY A 621 14.23 10.20 -25.13
C GLY A 621 13.54 9.58 -23.91
N GLU A 622 13.95 9.91 -22.69
CA GLU A 622 13.29 9.50 -21.46
C GLU A 622 11.95 10.24 -21.28
N LEU A 623 10.95 9.53 -20.78
CA LEU A 623 9.62 10.09 -20.52
C LEU A 623 9.48 10.47 -19.06
N SER A 624 9.08 11.71 -18.79
CA SER A 624 8.82 12.26 -17.47
C SER A 624 7.34 12.56 -17.29
N LEU A 625 6.72 11.98 -16.27
CA LEU A 625 5.32 12.17 -15.89
C LEU A 625 5.20 13.32 -14.89
N LEU A 626 4.37 14.32 -15.18
CA LEU A 626 4.15 15.49 -14.33
C LEU A 626 2.77 15.46 -13.66
N ASN A 627 2.70 16.04 -12.47
CA ASN A 627 1.51 16.13 -11.60
C ASN A 627 0.72 14.81 -11.57
N THR A 628 1.32 13.80 -10.96
CA THR A 628 0.83 12.43 -11.07
C THR A 628 -0.20 12.11 -9.99
N THR A 629 -1.08 11.17 -10.31
CA THR A 629 -2.03 10.56 -9.37
C THR A 629 -1.98 9.05 -9.48
N ILE A 630 -1.68 8.38 -8.37
CA ILE A 630 -1.83 6.93 -8.24
C ILE A 630 -3.32 6.61 -8.14
N MET A 631 -3.81 5.75 -9.03
CA MET A 631 -5.20 5.29 -9.01
C MET A 631 -5.43 4.28 -7.88
N PRO A 632 -6.66 4.15 -7.36
CA PRO A 632 -6.97 3.13 -6.35
C PRO A 632 -6.62 1.72 -6.86
N ASN A 633 -6.17 0.84 -5.97
CA ASN A 633 -5.76 -0.54 -6.29
C ASN A 633 -6.97 -1.46 -6.56
N ILE A 634 -7.72 -1.14 -7.63
CA ILE A 634 -8.93 -1.86 -8.05
C ILE A 634 -8.59 -2.76 -9.25
N PRO A 635 -8.89 -4.07 -9.20
CA PRO A 635 -8.67 -4.97 -10.32
C PRO A 635 -9.33 -4.48 -11.62
N GLY A 636 -8.54 -4.37 -12.69
CA GLY A 636 -8.99 -3.88 -14.00
C GLY A 636 -9.16 -2.36 -14.11
N ILE A 637 -8.69 -1.56 -13.16
CA ILE A 637 -8.88 -0.10 -13.21
C ILE A 637 -8.34 0.53 -14.50
N LEU A 638 -7.19 0.06 -15.01
CA LEU A 638 -6.61 0.56 -16.26
C LEU A 638 -7.52 0.36 -17.47
N PRO A 639 -7.94 -0.88 -17.83
CA PRO A 639 -8.85 -1.07 -18.95
C PRO A 639 -10.21 -0.42 -18.73
N LEU A 640 -10.77 -0.40 -17.51
CA LEU A 640 -12.04 0.26 -17.23
C LEU A 640 -11.98 1.77 -17.49
N MET A 641 -10.96 2.46 -16.96
CA MET A 641 -10.77 3.89 -17.21
C MET A 641 -10.54 4.18 -18.69
N ALA A 642 -9.79 3.32 -19.39
CA ALA A 642 -9.61 3.46 -20.82
C ALA A 642 -10.94 3.33 -21.59
N LEU A 643 -11.76 2.31 -21.30
CA LEU A 643 -13.04 2.07 -21.98
C LEU A 643 -14.09 3.15 -21.69
N ILE A 644 -14.13 3.70 -20.46
CA ILE A 644 -15.07 4.78 -20.12
C ILE A 644 -14.79 6.03 -20.96
N PHE A 645 -13.52 6.38 -21.17
CA PHE A 645 -13.14 7.67 -21.77
C PHE A 645 -12.55 7.61 -23.18
N CYS A 646 -12.27 6.42 -23.72
CA CYS A 646 -11.71 6.31 -25.06
C CYS A 646 -12.73 6.74 -26.13
N PRO A 647 -12.28 7.37 -27.22
CA PRO A 647 -13.13 7.63 -28.38
C PRO A 647 -13.57 6.33 -29.07
N THR A 648 -12.63 5.40 -29.29
CA THR A 648 -12.87 4.10 -29.95
C THR A 648 -12.12 2.99 -29.21
N ALA A 649 -12.72 1.80 -29.17
CA ALA A 649 -12.10 0.58 -28.64
C ALA A 649 -12.32 -0.60 -29.59
N GLU A 650 -11.33 -1.49 -29.68
CA GLU A 650 -11.41 -2.80 -30.33
C GLU A 650 -11.06 -3.88 -29.32
N PHE A 651 -11.90 -4.91 -29.25
CA PHE A 651 -11.74 -6.03 -28.32
C PHE A 651 -11.11 -7.23 -29.02
N CYS A 652 -10.05 -7.77 -28.44
CA CYS A 652 -9.41 -8.99 -28.92
C CYS A 652 -9.84 -10.18 -28.06
N ARG A 653 -10.25 -11.29 -28.70
CA ARG A 653 -10.66 -12.54 -28.04
C ARG A 653 -9.51 -13.55 -27.99
N ASN A 654 -9.61 -14.53 -27.08
CA ASN A 654 -8.75 -15.71 -27.14
C ASN A 654 -9.09 -16.58 -28.36
N VAL A 655 -8.23 -17.59 -28.63
CA VAL A 655 -8.37 -18.51 -29.78
C VAL A 655 -9.75 -19.19 -29.82
N ASP A 656 -10.29 -19.56 -28.66
CA ASP A 656 -11.59 -20.24 -28.54
C ASP A 656 -12.78 -19.27 -28.50
N ASN A 657 -12.58 -17.96 -28.63
CA ASN A 657 -13.61 -16.91 -28.52
C ASN A 657 -14.41 -16.90 -27.19
N THR A 658 -13.91 -17.54 -26.13
CA THR A 658 -14.61 -17.65 -24.83
C THR A 658 -14.42 -16.43 -23.93
N ARG A 659 -13.37 -15.61 -24.14
CA ARG A 659 -13.08 -14.41 -23.33
C ARG A 659 -12.30 -13.34 -24.10
N PHE A 660 -12.39 -12.09 -23.63
CA PHE A 660 -11.49 -11.02 -24.06
C PHE A 660 -10.11 -11.18 -23.42
N ILE A 661 -9.06 -10.92 -24.19
CA ILE A 661 -7.66 -11.01 -23.74
C ILE A 661 -6.94 -9.66 -23.76
N SER A 662 -7.36 -8.73 -24.61
CA SER A 662 -6.80 -7.39 -24.67
C SER A 662 -7.79 -6.42 -25.32
N ILE A 663 -7.60 -5.14 -25.05
CA ILE A 663 -8.31 -4.04 -25.72
C ILE A 663 -7.29 -3.11 -26.39
N LEU A 664 -7.66 -2.60 -27.55
CA LEU A 664 -6.95 -1.52 -28.24
C LEU A 664 -7.83 -0.28 -28.18
N THR A 665 -7.34 0.81 -27.60
CA THR A 665 -8.10 2.06 -27.45
C THR A 665 -7.37 3.23 -28.10
N GLY A 666 -8.11 4.19 -28.66
CA GLY A 666 -7.53 5.30 -29.39
C GLY A 666 -8.56 6.07 -30.21
N LEU A 667 -8.10 6.72 -31.29
CA LEU A 667 -8.96 7.41 -32.25
C LEU A 667 -9.52 6.48 -33.34
N GLY A 668 -9.14 5.21 -33.33
CA GLY A 668 -9.54 4.26 -34.35
C GLY A 668 -8.83 4.49 -35.69
N THR A 669 -9.50 4.11 -36.77
CA THR A 669 -8.97 4.19 -38.13
C THR A 669 -9.66 5.27 -38.95
N LYS A 670 -9.00 5.74 -40.01
CA LYS A 670 -9.68 6.59 -41.00
C LYS A 670 -10.81 5.79 -41.66
N PRO A 671 -12.03 6.35 -41.79
CA PRO A 671 -13.17 5.64 -42.36
C PRO A 671 -12.83 4.96 -43.69
N GLY A 672 -13.22 3.69 -43.84
CA GLY A 672 -12.97 2.90 -45.05
C GLY A 672 -11.53 2.43 -45.25
N THR A 673 -10.62 2.66 -44.29
CA THR A 673 -9.22 2.22 -44.36
C THR A 673 -8.82 1.44 -43.11
N LYS A 674 -7.69 0.73 -43.16
CA LYS A 674 -7.04 0.13 -41.97
C LYS A 674 -5.95 1.05 -41.36
N VAL A 675 -5.91 2.33 -41.74
CA VAL A 675 -4.86 3.27 -41.30
C VAL A 675 -5.29 3.93 -39.99
N PRO A 676 -4.48 3.84 -38.91
CA PRO A 676 -4.76 4.52 -37.66
C PRO A 676 -4.89 6.04 -37.84
N MET A 677 -5.81 6.67 -37.13
CA MET A 677 -5.97 8.13 -37.19
C MET A 677 -4.84 8.85 -36.44
N PHE A 678 -4.40 8.30 -35.30
CA PHE A 678 -3.26 8.82 -34.55
C PHE A 678 -2.56 7.72 -33.75
N GLU A 679 -1.67 6.98 -34.43
CA GLU A 679 -1.05 5.77 -33.90
C GLU A 679 -0.25 5.99 -32.60
N GLU A 680 0.33 7.18 -32.41
CA GLU A 680 1.20 7.47 -31.25
C GLU A 680 0.49 7.36 -29.91
N HIS A 681 -0.83 7.60 -29.90
CA HIS A 681 -1.70 7.58 -28.72
C HIS A 681 -2.54 6.31 -28.59
N ASP A 682 -2.46 5.39 -29.57
CA ASP A 682 -3.15 4.12 -29.46
C ASP A 682 -2.57 3.32 -28.29
N MET A 683 -3.43 2.88 -27.38
CA MET A 683 -3.07 2.12 -26.19
C MET A 683 -3.47 0.65 -26.36
N GLN A 684 -2.48 -0.24 -26.27
CA GLN A 684 -2.72 -1.67 -26.21
C GLN A 684 -2.71 -2.12 -24.74
N ILE A 685 -3.85 -2.56 -24.23
CA ILE A 685 -4.03 -2.95 -22.83
C ILE A 685 -4.38 -4.45 -22.77
N PRO A 686 -3.43 -5.32 -22.38
CA PRO A 686 -3.73 -6.71 -22.02
C PRO A 686 -4.65 -6.74 -20.79
N LEU A 687 -5.62 -7.65 -20.78
CA LEU A 687 -6.53 -7.82 -19.66
C LEU A 687 -5.92 -8.82 -18.65
N ASP A 688 -5.93 -8.42 -17.39
CA ASP A 688 -5.56 -9.20 -16.20
C ASP A 688 -6.77 -9.56 -15.32
N VAL A 689 -7.96 -9.11 -15.74
CA VAL A 689 -9.26 -9.45 -15.16
C VAL A 689 -10.23 -9.81 -16.27
N LYS A 690 -11.23 -10.62 -15.92
CA LYS A 690 -12.32 -10.93 -16.85
C LYS A 690 -13.27 -9.74 -16.98
N ILE A 691 -13.26 -9.11 -18.16
CA ILE A 691 -14.27 -8.14 -18.58
C ILE A 691 -15.31 -8.88 -19.43
N ASP A 692 -16.60 -8.65 -19.19
CA ASP A 692 -17.72 -9.29 -19.88
C ASP A 692 -18.64 -8.29 -20.59
N HIS A 693 -19.71 -8.79 -21.20
CA HIS A 693 -20.68 -7.94 -21.91
C HIS A 693 -21.48 -7.04 -20.96
N ASP A 694 -21.77 -7.50 -19.74
CA ASP A 694 -22.45 -6.67 -18.74
C ASP A 694 -21.58 -5.46 -18.36
N ASP A 695 -20.26 -5.64 -18.25
CA ASP A 695 -19.33 -4.53 -18.00
C ASP A 695 -19.41 -3.49 -19.13
N ILE A 696 -19.40 -3.95 -20.38
CA ILE A 696 -19.48 -3.08 -21.57
C ILE A 696 -20.83 -2.37 -21.61
N GLU A 697 -21.93 -3.06 -21.26
CA GLU A 697 -23.26 -2.47 -21.18
C GLU A 697 -23.32 -1.36 -20.12
N CYS A 698 -22.84 -1.62 -18.90
CA CYS A 698 -22.77 -0.60 -17.84
C CYS A 698 -21.92 0.61 -18.26
N ILE A 699 -20.77 0.37 -18.90
CA ILE A 699 -19.92 1.44 -19.42
C ILE A 699 -20.65 2.23 -20.51
N ASN A 700 -21.36 1.57 -21.41
CA ASN A 700 -22.17 2.21 -22.44
C ASN A 700 -23.29 3.06 -21.85
N GLN A 701 -23.99 2.57 -20.81
CA GLN A 701 -24.99 3.36 -20.09
C GLN A 701 -24.38 4.60 -19.42
N LEU A 702 -23.16 4.50 -18.89
CA LEU A 702 -22.43 5.63 -18.31
C LEU A 702 -22.04 6.65 -19.40
N ARG A 703 -21.45 6.17 -20.50
CA ARG A 703 -21.07 7.00 -21.68
C ARG A 703 -22.26 7.73 -22.27
N TYR A 704 -23.40 7.05 -22.39
CA TYR A 704 -24.66 7.63 -22.78
C TYR A 704 -25.09 8.73 -21.82
N SER A 705 -25.14 8.43 -20.51
CA SER A 705 -25.58 9.40 -19.50
C SER A 705 -24.74 10.67 -19.48
N ILE A 706 -23.41 10.54 -19.62
CA ILE A 706 -22.49 11.68 -19.74
C ILE A 706 -22.77 12.47 -21.02
N SER A 707 -22.95 11.78 -22.15
CA SER A 707 -23.23 12.42 -23.44
C SER A 707 -24.57 13.16 -23.40
N THR A 708 -25.64 12.55 -22.88
CA THR A 708 -26.95 13.18 -22.71
C THR A 708 -26.88 14.46 -21.87
N LEU A 709 -26.08 14.44 -20.80
CA LEU A 709 -25.93 15.58 -19.90
C LEU A 709 -25.22 16.78 -20.56
N LEU A 710 -24.26 16.51 -21.45
CA LEU A 710 -23.36 17.51 -22.04
C LEU A 710 -23.71 17.89 -23.48
N LEU A 711 -24.61 17.16 -24.14
CA LEU A 711 -24.98 17.36 -25.53
C LEU A 711 -25.60 18.75 -25.75
N LEU A 712 -25.07 19.47 -26.73
CA LEU A 712 -25.62 20.74 -27.22
C LEU A 712 -26.21 20.52 -28.61
N ARG A 713 -27.42 21.02 -28.86
CA ARG A 713 -27.97 21.07 -30.22
C ARG A 713 -27.40 22.28 -30.96
N THR A 714 -27.41 22.23 -32.30
CA THR A 714 -26.90 23.30 -33.15
C THR A 714 -27.53 24.65 -32.78
N GLY A 715 -26.71 25.65 -32.47
CA GLY A 715 -27.15 27.00 -32.07
C GLY A 715 -27.38 27.19 -30.56
N GLN A 716 -27.23 26.14 -29.74
CA GLN A 716 -27.34 26.25 -28.27
C GLN A 716 -25.98 26.44 -27.61
N ASN A 717 -25.94 27.32 -26.61
CA ASN A 717 -24.78 27.49 -25.73
C ASN A 717 -24.92 26.72 -24.41
N ILE A 718 -26.13 26.27 -24.07
CA ILE A 718 -26.47 25.59 -22.81
C ILE A 718 -27.35 24.37 -23.15
N PRO A 719 -27.16 23.20 -22.52
CA PRO A 719 -28.03 22.05 -22.74
C PRO A 719 -29.47 22.34 -22.29
N GLU A 720 -30.46 22.13 -23.16
CA GLU A 720 -31.89 22.19 -22.82
C GLU A 720 -32.31 20.88 -22.12
N LEU A 721 -31.94 20.75 -20.85
CA LEU A 721 -32.30 19.60 -20.03
C LEU A 721 -33.13 20.06 -18.83
N ASP A 722 -34.31 19.48 -18.64
CA ASP A 722 -35.12 19.73 -17.44
C ASP A 722 -34.33 19.42 -16.17
N ASN A 723 -34.53 20.24 -15.13
CA ASN A 723 -33.78 20.13 -13.89
C ASN A 723 -33.92 18.77 -13.23
N ASN A 724 -35.11 18.16 -13.24
CA ASN A 724 -35.31 16.84 -12.62
C ASN A 724 -34.59 15.74 -13.40
N VAL A 725 -34.58 15.84 -14.73
CA VAL A 725 -33.83 14.90 -15.59
C VAL A 725 -32.33 15.06 -15.34
N ARG A 726 -31.84 16.30 -15.27
CA ARG A 726 -30.44 16.62 -14.95
C ARG A 726 -29.99 16.01 -13.63
N TYR A 727 -30.76 16.20 -12.56
CA TYR A 727 -30.40 15.68 -11.23
C TYR A 727 -30.38 14.15 -11.20
N LYS A 728 -31.36 13.51 -11.86
CA LYS A 728 -31.39 12.05 -12.02
C LYS A 728 -30.19 11.52 -12.81
N LEU A 729 -29.77 12.22 -13.87
CA LEU A 729 -28.59 11.81 -14.66
C LEU A 729 -27.31 11.91 -13.84
N LEU A 730 -27.11 12.99 -13.07
CA LEU A 730 -25.93 13.15 -12.22
C LEU A 730 -25.84 12.07 -11.15
N GLN A 731 -26.96 11.74 -10.50
CA GLN A 731 -27.04 10.62 -9.56
C GLN A 731 -26.74 9.29 -10.26
N LYS A 732 -27.34 9.05 -11.43
CA LYS A 732 -27.09 7.85 -12.25
C LYS A 732 -25.63 7.71 -12.68
N ILE A 733 -24.96 8.80 -13.07
CA ILE A 733 -23.53 8.81 -13.42
C ILE A 733 -22.69 8.39 -12.22
N LYS A 734 -22.95 8.95 -11.03
CA LYS A 734 -22.28 8.55 -9.79
C LYS A 734 -22.51 7.07 -9.49
N ASP A 735 -23.75 6.61 -9.50
CA ASP A 735 -24.10 5.24 -9.12
C ASP A 735 -23.55 4.21 -10.11
N LEU A 736 -23.61 4.48 -11.42
CA LEU A 736 -22.98 3.64 -12.44
C LEU A 736 -21.46 3.60 -12.27
N THR A 737 -20.82 4.74 -12.01
CA THR A 737 -19.36 4.78 -11.83
C THR A 737 -18.93 3.94 -10.64
N ILE A 738 -19.60 4.09 -9.50
CA ILE A 738 -19.33 3.29 -8.30
C ILE A 738 -19.63 1.81 -8.59
N SER A 739 -20.75 1.47 -9.24
CA SER A 739 -21.07 0.09 -9.60
C SER A 739 -19.98 -0.56 -10.47
N ILE A 740 -19.50 0.15 -11.51
CA ILE A 740 -18.46 -0.35 -12.42
C ILE A 740 -17.16 -0.63 -11.67
N VAL A 741 -16.69 0.29 -10.82
CA VAL A 741 -15.40 0.13 -10.12
C VAL A 741 -15.48 -0.81 -8.92
N THR A 742 -16.67 -1.03 -8.35
CA THR A 742 -16.85 -1.92 -7.18
C THR A 742 -17.20 -3.36 -7.56
N ARG A 743 -17.59 -3.62 -8.81
CA ARG A 743 -17.88 -4.97 -9.31
C ARG A 743 -16.65 -5.88 -9.15
N ARG A 744 -16.85 -7.04 -8.52
CA ARG A 744 -15.81 -8.08 -8.38
C ARG A 744 -15.57 -8.76 -9.72
N ARG A 745 -14.29 -8.86 -10.13
CA ARG A 745 -13.87 -9.52 -11.37
C ARG A 745 -12.82 -10.59 -11.06
N PRO A 746 -12.96 -11.81 -11.60
CA PRO A 746 -11.91 -12.84 -11.50
C PRO A 746 -10.61 -12.38 -12.16
N LEU A 747 -9.49 -12.74 -11.56
CA LEU A 747 -8.16 -12.52 -12.15
C LEU A 747 -7.92 -13.48 -13.32
N CYS A 748 -7.19 -13.03 -14.32
CA CYS A 748 -6.77 -13.87 -15.44
C CYS A 748 -5.36 -13.58 -15.93
N GLU A 749 -4.79 -14.54 -16.66
CA GLU A 749 -3.46 -14.40 -17.24
C GLU A 749 -3.46 -13.37 -18.38
N ARG A 750 -2.44 -12.50 -18.37
CA ARG A 750 -2.24 -11.47 -19.39
C ARG A 750 -1.78 -12.11 -20.69
N LYS A 751 -2.57 -11.94 -21.74
CA LYS A 751 -2.24 -12.38 -23.10
C LYS A 751 -2.15 -11.17 -24.03
N TYR A 752 -1.21 -11.22 -24.96
CA TYR A 752 -1.03 -10.17 -25.97
C TYR A 752 -1.69 -10.59 -27.29
N PRO A 753 -2.25 -9.64 -28.05
CA PRO A 753 -2.79 -9.93 -29.36
C PRO A 753 -1.66 -10.30 -30.35
N PRO A 754 -1.95 -11.04 -31.43
CA PRO A 754 -0.94 -11.44 -32.41
C PRO A 754 -0.19 -10.28 -33.06
N LYS A 755 -0.86 -9.14 -33.33
CA LYS A 755 -0.25 -7.95 -33.93
C LYS A 755 -0.53 -6.70 -33.08
N PRO A 756 0.21 -6.46 -31.98
CA PRO A 756 -0.05 -5.32 -31.09
C PRO A 756 -0.14 -3.98 -31.82
N PHE A 757 -1.06 -3.10 -31.38
CA PHE A 757 -1.27 -1.75 -31.94
C PHE A 757 -1.75 -1.69 -33.39
N VAL A 758 -2.31 -2.77 -33.93
CA VAL A 758 -2.94 -2.79 -35.25
C VAL A 758 -4.46 -2.83 -35.07
N TRP A 759 -5.19 -1.95 -35.75
CA TRP A 759 -6.66 -2.00 -35.77
C TRP A 759 -7.15 -3.00 -36.81
N ASN A 760 -8.35 -3.55 -36.60
CA ASN A 760 -9.05 -4.50 -37.46
C ASN A 760 -8.21 -5.76 -37.75
N GLN A 761 -7.62 -6.34 -36.70
CA GLN A 761 -6.74 -7.53 -36.84
C GLN A 761 -7.49 -8.82 -37.11
N CYS A 762 -8.69 -8.94 -36.55
CA CYS A 762 -9.53 -10.10 -36.72
C CYS A 762 -10.56 -9.82 -37.83
N ASP A 763 -10.71 -10.74 -38.79
CA ASP A 763 -11.78 -10.69 -39.78
C ASP A 763 -13.11 -11.04 -39.11
N ILE A 764 -13.65 -10.08 -38.35
CA ILE A 764 -14.89 -10.22 -37.59
C ILE A 764 -16.06 -9.97 -38.54
N LYS A 765 -16.96 -10.94 -38.67
CA LYS A 765 -18.20 -10.78 -39.43
C LYS A 765 -19.14 -9.81 -38.70
N PRO A 766 -19.93 -8.98 -39.41
CA PRO A 766 -20.91 -8.10 -38.77
C PRO A 766 -21.89 -8.83 -37.83
N SER A 767 -22.23 -10.10 -38.12
CA SER A 767 -23.08 -10.95 -37.27
C SER A 767 -22.49 -11.28 -35.90
N GLU A 768 -21.18 -11.15 -35.74
CA GLU A 768 -20.45 -11.38 -34.49
C GLU A 768 -20.30 -10.12 -33.66
N LEU A 769 -20.65 -8.94 -34.19
CA LEU A 769 -20.60 -7.69 -33.46
C LEU A 769 -21.90 -7.47 -32.67
N LEU A 770 -21.75 -6.94 -31.46
CA LEU A 770 -22.84 -6.39 -30.66
C LEU A 770 -22.84 -4.87 -30.86
N VAL A 771 -23.40 -4.45 -31.98
CA VAL A 771 -23.55 -3.04 -32.34
C VAL A 771 -24.76 -2.48 -31.61
N ILE A 772 -24.59 -1.32 -30.99
CA ILE A 772 -25.68 -0.54 -30.40
C ILE A 772 -25.93 0.64 -31.33
N ASP A 773 -27.18 0.84 -31.72
CA ASP A 773 -27.56 1.96 -32.57
C ASP A 773 -27.21 3.29 -31.91
N ASP A 774 -26.62 4.19 -32.68
CA ASP A 774 -26.28 5.52 -32.19
C ASP A 774 -27.55 6.37 -32.05
N VAL A 775 -28.01 6.52 -30.81
CA VAL A 775 -29.19 7.32 -30.45
C VAL A 775 -29.06 8.79 -30.90
N TYR A 776 -27.84 9.30 -31.08
CA TYR A 776 -27.56 10.69 -31.41
C TYR A 776 -27.01 10.91 -32.82
N ASN A 777 -27.07 9.90 -33.71
CA ASN A 777 -26.66 10.01 -35.13
C ASN A 777 -25.27 10.67 -35.32
N GLY A 778 -24.28 10.27 -34.52
CA GLY A 778 -22.90 10.75 -34.57
C GLY A 778 -22.60 11.96 -33.69
N ALA A 779 -23.60 12.55 -33.02
CA ALA A 779 -23.40 13.70 -32.13
C ALA A 779 -22.99 13.32 -30.70
N SER A 780 -22.90 12.03 -30.37
CA SER A 780 -22.50 11.57 -29.04
C SER A 780 -21.05 11.96 -28.73
N ILE A 781 -20.82 12.56 -27.56
CA ILE A 781 -19.48 12.92 -27.07
C ILE A 781 -18.67 11.65 -26.80
N PHE A 782 -19.32 10.64 -26.23
CA PHE A 782 -18.76 9.31 -26.01
C PHE A 782 -19.62 8.28 -26.77
N PRO A 783 -19.20 7.88 -27.99
CA PRO A 783 -19.91 6.86 -28.78
C PRO A 783 -20.03 5.54 -28.02
N PHE A 784 -21.05 4.73 -28.31
CA PHE A 784 -21.14 3.40 -27.73
C PHE A 784 -19.96 2.52 -28.16
N LEU A 785 -19.44 1.75 -27.21
CA LEU A 785 -18.48 0.70 -27.47
C LEU A 785 -19.19 -0.46 -28.16
N THR A 786 -18.63 -0.91 -29.27
CA THR A 786 -19.06 -2.12 -29.96
C THR A 786 -18.13 -3.26 -29.56
N SER A 787 -18.69 -4.35 -29.05
CA SER A 787 -17.93 -5.54 -28.65
C SER A 787 -18.21 -6.72 -29.57
N VAL A 788 -17.37 -7.75 -29.46
CA VAL A 788 -17.51 -8.99 -30.24
C VAL A 788 -18.14 -10.07 -29.36
N LYS A 789 -19.07 -10.86 -29.90
CA LYS A 789 -19.73 -11.97 -29.20
C LYS A 789 -18.68 -12.96 -28.65
N LEU A 790 -19.01 -13.53 -27.49
CA LEU A 790 -18.20 -14.57 -26.83
C LEU A 790 -18.95 -15.90 -26.89
N ASP A 791 -18.24 -16.98 -27.19
CA ASP A 791 -18.81 -18.33 -27.33
C ASP A 791 -18.61 -19.13 -26.04
N VAL A 792 -19.39 -18.80 -25.01
CA VAL A 792 -19.20 -19.34 -23.64
C VAL A 792 -19.48 -20.86 -23.52
N ASN A 793 -20.20 -21.45 -24.49
CA ASN A 793 -20.68 -22.83 -24.43
C ASN A 793 -19.79 -23.86 -25.16
N VAL A 794 -18.67 -23.43 -25.75
CA VAL A 794 -17.75 -24.36 -26.42
C VAL A 794 -17.02 -25.20 -25.36
N LYS A 795 -17.24 -26.52 -25.36
CA LYS A 795 -16.36 -27.46 -24.65
C LYS A 795 -15.00 -27.44 -25.34
N SER A 796 -14.09 -26.59 -24.89
CA SER A 796 -12.80 -26.49 -25.56
C SER A 796 -11.91 -27.68 -25.25
N GLU A 797 -11.22 -28.20 -26.27
CA GLU A 797 -10.06 -29.09 -26.07
C GLU A 797 -9.04 -28.45 -25.12
N GLU A 798 -8.94 -27.11 -25.15
CA GLU A 798 -8.14 -26.32 -24.22
C GLU A 798 -8.57 -26.58 -22.76
N GLY A 799 -9.86 -26.59 -22.44
CA GLY A 799 -10.38 -26.85 -21.09
C GLY A 799 -9.99 -28.23 -20.55
N GLY A 800 -10.06 -29.28 -21.38
CA GLY A 800 -9.60 -30.62 -21.01
C GLY A 800 -8.10 -30.68 -20.75
N ARG A 801 -7.30 -30.04 -21.60
CA ARG A 801 -5.85 -29.91 -21.45
C ARG A 801 -5.47 -29.14 -20.17
N LEU A 802 -6.19 -28.06 -19.86
CA LEU A 802 -5.99 -27.25 -18.66
C LEU A 802 -6.29 -28.07 -17.39
N LYS A 803 -7.41 -28.81 -17.36
CA LYS A 803 -7.74 -29.70 -16.22
C LYS A 803 -6.66 -30.75 -15.99
N LYS A 804 -6.15 -31.37 -17.05
CA LYS A 804 -5.06 -32.35 -16.95
C LYS A 804 -3.79 -31.72 -16.37
N ASN A 805 -3.39 -30.54 -16.87
CA ASN A 805 -2.23 -29.84 -16.34
C ASN A 805 -2.39 -29.45 -14.85
N CYS A 806 -3.60 -29.09 -14.41
CA CYS A 806 -3.87 -28.85 -12.99
C CYS A 806 -3.69 -30.14 -12.17
N GLN A 807 -4.27 -31.25 -12.63
CA GLN A 807 -4.10 -32.55 -11.99
C GLN A 807 -2.61 -32.92 -11.85
N ASP A 808 -1.82 -32.72 -12.91
CA ASP A 808 -0.38 -32.97 -12.90
C ASP A 808 0.34 -32.11 -11.83
N LEU A 809 -0.02 -30.82 -11.69
CA LEU A 809 0.53 -29.93 -10.67
C LEU A 809 0.23 -30.39 -9.24
N TYR A 810 -1.02 -30.80 -8.94
CA TYR A 810 -1.38 -31.34 -7.63
C TYR A 810 -0.69 -32.68 -7.36
N THR A 811 -0.57 -33.55 -8.37
CA THR A 811 0.16 -34.81 -8.23
C THR A 811 1.63 -34.53 -7.89
N ILE A 812 2.29 -33.61 -8.61
CA ILE A 812 3.67 -33.17 -8.34
C ILE A 812 3.81 -32.65 -6.90
N ALA A 813 2.90 -31.76 -6.47
CA ALA A 813 2.88 -31.21 -5.12
C ALA A 813 2.69 -32.30 -4.05
N GLY A 814 1.84 -33.29 -4.31
CA GLY A 814 1.57 -34.41 -3.40
C GLY A 814 2.74 -35.39 -3.27
N ILE A 815 3.40 -35.76 -4.37
CA ILE A 815 4.56 -36.67 -4.35
C ILE A 815 5.88 -35.98 -3.98
N ASN A 816 5.87 -34.65 -3.84
CA ASN A 816 7.03 -33.81 -3.53
C ASN A 816 8.22 -34.05 -4.47
N ARG A 817 7.95 -34.27 -5.77
CA ARG A 817 8.96 -34.60 -6.78
C ARG A 817 8.64 -33.92 -8.11
N LEU A 818 9.61 -33.18 -8.64
CA LEU A 818 9.56 -32.51 -9.93
C LEU A 818 10.70 -33.01 -10.83
N GLU A 819 10.39 -33.29 -12.11
CA GLU A 819 11.39 -33.73 -13.08
C GLU A 819 12.36 -32.60 -13.48
N ARG A 820 13.55 -32.98 -13.97
CA ARG A 820 14.55 -32.02 -14.45
C ARG A 820 13.97 -31.23 -15.62
N GLY A 821 13.85 -29.92 -15.45
CA GLY A 821 13.29 -29.01 -16.45
C GLY A 821 12.20 -28.12 -15.89
N GLY A 822 11.50 -28.51 -14.82
CA GLY A 822 10.37 -27.75 -14.28
C GLY A 822 9.07 -28.01 -15.04
N ILE A 823 8.01 -27.30 -14.67
CA ILE A 823 6.67 -27.44 -15.26
C ILE A 823 6.04 -26.06 -15.52
N LYS A 824 5.36 -25.92 -16.65
CA LYS A 824 4.57 -24.72 -16.95
C LYS A 824 3.13 -24.92 -16.48
N CYS A 825 2.63 -24.02 -15.63
CA CYS A 825 1.20 -23.90 -15.37
C CYS A 825 0.53 -23.23 -16.57
N GLN A 826 -0.32 -23.98 -17.29
CA GLN A 826 -1.02 -23.48 -18.46
C GLN A 826 -2.19 -22.56 -18.12
N LEU A 827 -2.72 -22.62 -16.89
CA LEU A 827 -3.78 -21.69 -16.42
C LEU A 827 -3.26 -20.27 -16.21
N CYS A 828 -2.08 -20.16 -15.60
CA CYS A 828 -1.52 -18.88 -15.17
C CYS A 828 -0.43 -18.36 -16.11
N ASP A 829 0.00 -19.19 -17.07
CA ASP A 829 1.13 -18.94 -17.97
C ASP A 829 2.48 -18.77 -17.25
N THR A 830 2.62 -19.39 -16.08
CA THR A 830 3.80 -19.29 -15.21
C THR A 830 4.67 -20.53 -15.31
N TYR A 831 5.99 -20.37 -15.41
CA TYR A 831 6.95 -21.47 -15.37
C TYR A 831 7.44 -21.71 -13.94
N LEU A 832 7.43 -22.97 -13.49
CA LEU A 832 7.72 -23.39 -12.12
C LEU A 832 8.94 -24.32 -12.15
N ASN A 833 10.06 -23.84 -11.63
CA ASN A 833 11.37 -24.50 -11.73
C ASN A 833 11.65 -25.47 -10.58
N ASP A 834 11.01 -25.28 -9.43
CA ASP A 834 11.22 -26.08 -8.23
C ASP A 834 9.90 -26.47 -7.55
N ILE A 835 9.94 -27.50 -6.69
CA ILE A 835 8.73 -28.04 -6.04
C ILE A 835 8.07 -27.04 -5.10
N SER A 836 8.88 -26.19 -4.45
CA SER A 836 8.36 -25.13 -3.58
C SER A 836 7.56 -24.12 -4.40
N GLN A 837 8.02 -23.73 -5.58
CA GLN A 837 7.28 -22.89 -6.51
C GLN A 837 5.95 -23.51 -6.92
N VAL A 838 5.89 -24.82 -7.17
CA VAL A 838 4.63 -25.51 -7.47
C VAL A 838 3.66 -25.41 -6.30
N ARG A 839 4.09 -25.75 -5.08
CA ARG A 839 3.23 -25.70 -3.88
C ARG A 839 2.73 -24.28 -3.60
N LEU A 840 3.63 -23.29 -3.64
CA LEU A 840 3.28 -21.88 -3.43
C LEU A 840 2.33 -21.36 -4.51
N HIS A 841 2.49 -21.80 -5.76
CA HIS A 841 1.65 -21.38 -6.89
C HIS A 841 0.19 -21.83 -6.74
N LEU A 842 -0.05 -23.05 -6.25
CA LEU A 842 -1.39 -23.59 -6.03
C LEU A 842 -2.20 -22.80 -4.98
N PHE A 843 -1.53 -22.05 -4.10
CA PHE A 843 -2.19 -21.18 -3.13
C PHE A 843 -2.62 -19.82 -3.70
N THR A 844 -2.11 -19.43 -4.87
CA THR A 844 -2.37 -18.09 -5.43
C THR A 844 -3.82 -17.91 -5.87
N LYS A 845 -4.36 -16.70 -5.68
CA LYS A 845 -5.70 -16.32 -6.11
C LYS A 845 -5.88 -16.51 -7.61
N LEU A 846 -4.88 -16.12 -8.40
CA LEU A 846 -4.92 -16.29 -9.85
C LEU A 846 -5.14 -17.76 -10.24
N HIS A 847 -4.41 -18.69 -9.62
CA HIS A 847 -4.58 -20.11 -9.89
C HIS A 847 -5.98 -20.59 -9.51
N ARG A 848 -6.41 -20.29 -8.27
CA ARG A 848 -7.71 -20.69 -7.72
C ARG A 848 -8.91 -20.13 -8.48
N ASP A 849 -8.84 -18.87 -8.91
CA ASP A 849 -9.89 -18.27 -9.73
C ASP A 849 -9.98 -18.98 -11.09
N ARG A 850 -8.84 -19.31 -11.70
CA ARG A 850 -8.78 -20.02 -12.99
C ARG A 850 -9.22 -21.48 -12.89
N GLU A 851 -8.94 -22.17 -11.78
CA GLU A 851 -9.48 -23.51 -11.48
C GLU A 851 -11.01 -23.52 -11.41
N LYS A 852 -11.59 -22.55 -10.69
CA LYS A 852 -13.04 -22.39 -10.57
C LYS A 852 -13.67 -22.13 -11.93
N GLU A 853 -13.05 -21.32 -12.78
CA GLU A 853 -13.53 -21.04 -14.13
C GLU A 853 -13.60 -22.30 -15.00
N ILE A 854 -12.60 -23.18 -14.92
CA ILE A 854 -12.62 -24.45 -15.65
C ILE A 854 -13.46 -25.53 -14.94
N LYS A 855 -13.99 -25.26 -13.75
CA LYS A 855 -14.68 -26.24 -12.89
C LYS A 855 -13.78 -27.44 -12.61
N PHE A 856 -12.56 -27.18 -12.17
CA PHE A 856 -11.65 -28.20 -11.65
C PHE A 856 -11.96 -28.40 -10.16
N GLU A 857 -12.15 -29.66 -9.77
CA GLU A 857 -12.33 -30.06 -8.37
C GLU A 857 -11.12 -30.88 -7.96
N VAL A 858 -10.47 -30.49 -6.86
CA VAL A 858 -9.36 -31.26 -6.31
C VAL A 858 -9.95 -32.55 -5.76
N ALA A 859 -9.49 -33.70 -6.25
CA ALA A 859 -9.84 -34.98 -5.64
C ALA A 859 -9.33 -34.99 -4.19
N THR A 860 -10.22 -34.80 -3.22
CA THR A 860 -9.92 -35.01 -1.81
C THR A 860 -9.68 -36.49 -1.61
N HIS A 861 -8.41 -36.86 -1.41
CA HIS A 861 -8.00 -38.20 -0.99
C HIS A 861 -7.72 -38.23 0.50
#